data_AF-A0A412N000-F1
#
_entry.id   AF-A0A412N000-F1
#
_cell.length_a   1.000
_cell.length_b   1.000
_cell.length_c   1.000
_cell.angle_alpha   90.00
_cell.angle_beta   90.00
_cell.angle_gamma   90.00
#
_symmetry.space_group_name_H-M   'P 1'
#
loop_
_entity.id
_entity.type
_entity.pdbx_description
1 polymer ?
#
loop_
_entity_poly.entity_id
_entity_poly.type
_entity_poly.pdbx_seq_one_letter_code
_entity_poly.pdbx_strand_id
1 'polypeptide(L)'
;MTEHHAISRRAFTLGLGLAALSPLASLPETATLGISPRTAFADGTAESAATLDNFVIRLRPAGYFRTASVNEDGNVIGNVCHLFNDGTSSKLILEHVGTDADGTNWYAIRTLLNFEEHKKTGYSIWSVDGDSDKDGKVIHVWSGEYDHKDSRAYTFDRQFDGTYIIRDRIYTKNGINYLAIESKGKDQDNNKICQKKYSIPWELELVGYSMDKTNATVSSIDWTTYSSYVDGPCWMSHVEGNKYLDELSIPGTHDSGTCSVDNDTEPQSSQAKCQQDYIPTQLLEGIRYFDIRLGKGDDPGIDHGSCYLLKKDGHFMHLSDVVGYFKKFLNENPSEALIMLVSRGNNEATDESLTTAFAKVLDDNPKLFYTSSRVPTLNEVRGKIVLLRRFGLAGDSVSGHTWGLDLTEWDSKIAAHPSSSSMCLVQNAQGFEAAGETGDKKAYCTKVYAQDHYECTGTDKISWVDMALQETAKLTRNEVDVEDDNGAKEQVLERCWSINYTSCTNHKQGSNPFTAARVVNEHLYKSPYINPSDNEETKSDYLKHIGIIASDFVDAALARSIYQRNYDYDTQHKQTASYYLPSRMRMTYGDSLSDASLQDGKTVGEGHFRLVDSSNVLNVTASGHAFAIEYVDVDALGNETVTELRGSVPIDIDPRALTPHFEGLEGLKAGEDVRAKIAASLEGKLETDACTAQLEFVHDANGAPGTAMAEGETFAAGTYWVRAKGLLGDAAQNYTLASDGAASFTVAASGSAGGTGSGTGSNAGGADKNGKGNKSDQGKNSAGKLADTGDGSGIAAGLAAAAVATTVAGAAMLASDRDNTEDVNE
;
A
#
# COMPACT_ATOMS: atom_id res chain seq x y z
N MET A 1 -35.55 26.92 52.69
CA MET A 1 -35.30 25.63 53.38
C MET A 1 -34.34 24.86 52.48
N THR A 2 -33.05 25.16 52.58
CA THR A 2 -31.98 24.37 53.27
C THR A 2 -31.68 23.08 52.48
N GLU A 3 -30.49 22.81 51.95
CA GLU A 3 -29.14 23.26 52.31
C GLU A 3 -28.10 22.99 51.19
N HIS A 4 -26.94 23.62 51.36
CA HIS A 4 -25.75 23.70 50.51
C HIS A 4 -24.93 22.39 50.37
N HIS A 5 -24.17 22.23 49.27
CA HIS A 5 -22.69 22.38 49.29
C HIS A 5 -22.03 22.23 47.90
N ALA A 6 -21.12 23.17 47.61
CA ALA A 6 -20.14 23.16 46.53
C ALA A 6 -18.72 23.06 47.13
N ILE A 7 -17.83 22.25 46.52
CA ILE A 7 -16.35 22.16 46.71
C ILE A 7 -15.81 21.41 45.46
N SER A 8 -14.66 21.66 44.81
CA SER A 8 -13.67 22.75 44.73
C SER A 8 -12.64 22.34 43.65
N ARG A 9 -12.15 23.30 42.85
CA ARG A 9 -10.91 23.20 42.06
C ARG A 9 -9.88 24.18 42.65
N ARG A 10 -8.65 23.67 42.80
CA ARG A 10 -7.33 24.36 42.76
C ARG A 10 -7.01 25.44 43.81
N ALA A 11 -5.94 25.18 44.57
CA ALA A 11 -4.90 26.16 44.88
C ALA A 11 -3.58 25.43 45.25
N PHE A 12 -2.47 25.82 44.61
CA PHE A 12 -1.14 25.78 45.23
C PHE A 12 -0.33 26.97 44.71
N THR A 13 0.39 27.59 45.64
CA THR A 13 0.84 28.99 45.64
C THR A 13 2.30 29.15 45.22
N LEU A 14 2.62 30.34 44.71
CA LEU A 14 3.95 30.87 44.36
C LEU A 14 5.02 30.76 45.47
N GLY A 15 6.28 30.65 45.03
CA GLY A 15 7.48 31.16 45.71
C GLY A 15 8.37 31.93 44.71
N LEU A 16 8.69 33.19 45.02
CA LEU A 16 9.51 34.14 44.26
C LEU A 16 11.01 34.00 44.59
N GLY A 17 11.90 34.36 43.63
CA GLY A 17 13.34 34.53 43.89
C GLY A 17 14.20 34.98 42.70
N LEU A 18 14.17 36.28 42.40
CA LEU A 18 15.19 37.20 41.83
C LEU A 18 16.23 36.77 40.76
N ALA A 19 16.10 37.40 39.59
CA ALA A 19 17.02 38.35 38.91
C ALA A 19 18.53 38.08 38.75
N ALA A 20 18.99 38.09 37.49
CA ALA A 20 20.21 38.80 37.04
C ALA A 20 20.11 39.20 35.56
N LEU A 21 20.63 40.40 35.26
CA LEU A 21 20.50 41.19 34.03
C LEU A 21 21.77 41.10 33.14
N SER A 22 21.56 41.00 31.81
CA SER A 22 22.24 41.75 30.72
C SER A 22 23.75 41.52 30.43
N PRO A 23 24.33 42.05 29.32
CA PRO A 23 23.87 42.22 27.92
C PRO A 23 24.97 41.87 26.87
N LEU A 24 24.65 41.92 25.56
CA LEU A 24 25.51 42.23 24.38
C LEU A 24 24.84 41.60 23.14
N ALA A 25 24.71 42.18 21.94
CA ALA A 25 25.00 43.49 21.38
C ALA A 25 24.18 43.59 20.06
N SER A 26 24.01 44.81 19.58
CA SER A 26 23.18 45.24 18.45
C SER A 26 23.90 45.29 17.09
N LEU A 27 23.17 44.96 16.00
CA LEU A 27 23.20 45.49 14.60
C LEU A 27 24.40 45.11 13.66
N PRO A 28 24.34 45.31 12.31
CA PRO A 28 23.23 45.40 11.33
C PRO A 28 23.45 44.64 9.96
N GLU A 29 22.42 44.69 9.09
CA GLU A 29 22.39 44.78 7.60
C GLU A 29 23.18 43.86 6.63
N THR A 30 22.41 43.33 5.67
CA THR A 30 22.70 43.15 4.22
C THR A 30 23.87 42.26 3.76
N ALA A 31 23.53 41.10 3.18
CA ALA A 31 24.17 40.60 1.96
C ALA A 31 23.23 39.62 1.23
N THR A 32 22.74 40.06 0.08
CA THR A 32 22.03 39.27 -0.92
C THR A 32 22.98 38.38 -1.73
N LEU A 33 22.38 37.30 -2.26
CA LEU A 33 22.77 36.45 -3.41
C LEU A 33 23.66 35.23 -3.16
N GLY A 34 23.05 34.05 -3.38
CA GLY A 34 23.64 33.06 -4.28
C GLY A 34 23.90 31.68 -3.70
N ILE A 35 22.85 30.92 -3.36
CA ILE A 35 22.95 29.45 -3.34
C ILE A 35 21.72 28.85 -4.03
N SER A 36 22.01 28.11 -5.09
CA SER A 36 21.09 27.41 -5.99
C SER A 36 20.30 26.31 -5.26
N PRO A 37 18.99 26.10 -5.52
CA PRO A 37 18.29 24.90 -5.07
C PRO A 37 18.42 23.82 -6.14
N ARG A 38 19.50 23.02 -6.09
CA ARG A 38 19.58 21.71 -6.76
C ARG A 38 20.67 20.88 -6.09
N THR A 39 20.25 20.06 -5.13
CA THR A 39 20.95 18.84 -4.69
C THR A 39 19.98 18.03 -3.84
N ALA A 40 19.25 17.12 -4.48
CA ALA A 40 18.67 15.92 -3.88
C ALA A 40 18.49 14.87 -4.98
N PHE A 41 19.58 14.60 -5.70
CA PHE A 41 19.85 13.30 -6.33
C PHE A 41 21.30 13.02 -5.98
N ALA A 42 21.48 12.33 -4.85
CA ALA A 42 22.74 11.72 -4.48
C ALA A 42 22.46 10.22 -4.36
N ASP A 43 23.32 9.45 -5.02
CA ASP A 43 23.34 8.01 -5.03
C ASP A 43 23.36 7.40 -3.63
N GLY A 44 22.60 6.32 -3.45
CA GLY A 44 23.02 5.13 -2.72
C GLY A 44 23.58 5.29 -1.31
N THR A 45 22.70 5.55 -0.35
CA THR A 45 22.67 4.80 0.92
C THR A 45 21.21 4.68 1.34
N ALA A 46 20.71 3.45 1.50
CA ALA A 46 19.45 3.21 2.20
C ALA A 46 19.53 3.89 3.57
N GLU A 47 18.79 4.98 3.76
CA GLU A 47 18.53 5.49 5.10
C GLU A 47 17.87 4.36 5.90
N SER A 48 18.28 4.20 7.16
CA SER A 48 17.83 3.11 8.01
C SER A 48 16.30 3.07 8.07
N ALA A 49 15.74 1.94 7.64
CA ALA A 49 14.35 1.50 7.74
C ALA A 49 13.46 2.37 8.66
N ALA A 50 12.71 3.32 8.08
CA ALA A 50 11.38 3.55 8.62
C ALA A 50 10.57 2.29 8.30
N THR A 51 10.22 1.57 9.36
CA THR A 51 9.58 0.27 9.34
C THR A 51 8.06 0.46 9.25
N LEU A 52 7.36 -0.44 8.54
CA LEU A 52 5.93 -0.28 8.25
C LEU A 52 5.03 -0.27 9.50
N ASP A 53 5.53 -0.67 10.66
CA ASP A 53 4.87 -0.59 11.97
C ASP A 53 4.59 0.84 12.46
N ASN A 54 5.16 1.85 11.80
CA ASN A 54 4.84 3.25 12.03
C ASN A 54 3.47 3.65 11.48
N PHE A 55 2.81 2.82 10.66
CA PHE A 55 1.63 3.20 9.91
C PHE A 55 0.41 2.34 10.28
N VAL A 56 -0.76 2.95 10.19
CA VAL A 56 -2.01 2.24 10.02
C VAL A 56 -2.21 2.09 8.51
N ILE A 57 -2.57 0.89 8.06
CA ILE A 57 -2.68 0.53 6.66
C ILE A 57 -4.04 -0.08 6.32
N ARG A 58 -4.43 -0.04 5.05
CA ARG A 58 -5.41 -0.93 4.43
C ARG A 58 -4.69 -1.82 3.43
N LEU A 59 -5.09 -3.08 3.36
CA LEU A 59 -4.55 -4.06 2.40
C LEU A 59 -5.64 -4.49 1.43
N ARG A 60 -5.34 -4.50 0.13
CA ARG A 60 -6.20 -5.09 -0.89
C ARG A 60 -5.39 -5.84 -1.93
N PRO A 61 -5.88 -6.93 -2.53
CA PRO A 61 -5.20 -7.52 -3.68
C PRO A 61 -5.14 -6.53 -4.84
N ALA A 62 -4.06 -6.51 -5.61
CA ALA A 62 -3.94 -5.57 -6.72
C ALA A 62 -5.01 -5.85 -7.80
N GLY A 63 -5.64 -4.78 -8.29
CA GLY A 63 -6.76 -4.86 -9.25
C GLY A 63 -8.11 -5.20 -8.63
N TYR A 64 -8.19 -5.26 -7.30
CA TYR A 64 -9.44 -5.49 -6.57
C TYR A 64 -9.91 -4.18 -5.95
N PHE A 65 -11.22 -4.04 -5.83
CA PHE A 65 -11.82 -2.95 -5.07
C PHE A 65 -11.87 -3.27 -3.57
N ARG A 66 -12.08 -4.55 -3.24
CA ARG A 66 -12.30 -5.00 -1.86
C ARG A 66 -11.04 -5.02 -1.02
N THR A 67 -11.18 -4.55 0.22
CA THR A 67 -10.12 -4.53 1.23
C THR A 67 -10.21 -5.74 2.14
N ALA A 68 -9.07 -6.14 2.69
CA ALA A 68 -8.99 -7.12 3.74
C ALA A 68 -9.67 -6.60 5.01
N SER A 69 -10.62 -7.38 5.54
CA SER A 69 -11.42 -7.06 6.71
C SER A 69 -11.85 -8.37 7.41
N VAL A 70 -12.52 -8.27 8.56
CA VAL A 70 -12.98 -9.39 9.38
C VAL A 70 -14.50 -9.53 9.25
N ASN A 71 -15.01 -10.77 9.27
CA ASN A 71 -16.44 -11.04 9.16
C ASN A 71 -17.27 -10.35 10.27
N GLU A 72 -18.51 -9.97 9.94
CA GLU A 72 -19.42 -9.18 10.79
C GLU A 72 -18.85 -7.84 11.26
N ASP A 73 -17.82 -7.33 10.57
CA ASP A 73 -17.26 -6.00 10.83
C ASP A 73 -16.81 -5.82 12.30
N GLY A 74 -16.53 -6.95 12.98
CA GLY A 74 -16.32 -7.03 14.41
C GLY A 74 -15.10 -7.90 14.76
N ASN A 75 -14.45 -7.55 15.86
CA ASN A 75 -13.23 -8.22 16.32
C ASN A 75 -13.53 -9.50 17.12
N VAL A 76 -14.28 -10.44 16.53
CA VAL A 76 -14.61 -11.70 17.21
C VAL A 76 -13.46 -12.69 17.04
N ILE A 77 -12.94 -13.16 18.17
CA ILE A 77 -11.85 -14.16 18.19
C ILE A 77 -12.30 -15.42 17.47
N GLY A 78 -11.43 -15.91 16.57
CA GLY A 78 -11.69 -17.05 15.70
C GLY A 78 -12.35 -16.68 14.38
N ASN A 79 -12.74 -15.42 14.16
CA ASN A 79 -13.29 -15.01 12.86
C ASN A 79 -12.27 -15.16 11.74
N VAL A 80 -12.80 -15.47 10.56
CA VAL A 80 -12.03 -15.56 9.32
C VAL A 80 -11.81 -14.17 8.73
N CYS A 81 -10.59 -13.92 8.26
CA CYS A 81 -10.27 -12.74 7.45
C CYS A 81 -10.79 -12.93 6.03
N HIS A 82 -11.49 -11.92 5.51
CA HIS A 82 -12.11 -11.92 4.19
C HIS A 82 -11.82 -10.61 3.45
N LEU A 83 -12.20 -10.56 2.17
CA LEU A 83 -12.35 -9.32 1.43
C LEU A 83 -13.77 -8.78 1.53
N PHE A 84 -13.89 -7.47 1.73
CA PHE A 84 -15.16 -6.73 1.69
C PHE A 84 -14.98 -5.40 0.96
N ASN A 85 -16.05 -4.94 0.30
CA ASN A 85 -16.04 -3.64 -0.39
C ASN A 85 -15.82 -2.49 0.61
N ASP A 86 -16.79 -2.26 1.47
CA ASP A 86 -16.66 -1.38 2.64
C ASP A 86 -16.87 -2.24 3.89
N GLY A 87 -15.78 -2.59 4.56
CA GLY A 87 -15.81 -3.31 5.84
C GLY A 87 -15.26 -2.43 6.97
N THR A 88 -15.85 -2.47 8.16
CA THR A 88 -15.50 -1.50 9.23
C THR A 88 -14.21 -1.83 9.98
N SER A 89 -13.61 -2.98 9.67
CA SER A 89 -12.37 -3.48 10.26
C SER A 89 -11.23 -3.55 9.23
N SER A 90 -11.30 -2.72 8.18
CA SER A 90 -10.32 -2.68 7.10
C SER A 90 -8.96 -2.08 7.48
N LYS A 91 -8.90 -1.33 8.59
CA LYS A 91 -7.68 -0.68 9.08
C LYS A 91 -6.83 -1.63 9.91
N LEU A 92 -5.55 -1.74 9.58
CA LEU A 92 -4.60 -2.68 10.15
C LEU A 92 -3.38 -1.96 10.74
N ILE A 93 -2.82 -2.48 11.82
CA ILE A 93 -1.52 -2.08 12.37
C ILE A 93 -0.55 -3.24 12.16
N LEU A 94 0.68 -2.91 11.78
CA LEU A 94 1.79 -3.84 11.77
C LEU A 94 2.57 -3.68 13.07
N GLU A 95 2.82 -4.76 13.80
CA GLU A 95 3.73 -4.76 14.94
C GLU A 95 5.02 -5.44 14.50
N HIS A 96 6.16 -4.75 14.61
CA HIS A 96 7.46 -5.37 14.35
C HIS A 96 7.77 -6.44 15.40
N VAL A 97 7.98 -7.68 14.94
CA VAL A 97 8.17 -8.86 15.82
C VAL A 97 9.56 -9.49 15.71
N GLY A 98 10.39 -9.02 14.78
CA GLY A 98 11.77 -9.47 14.64
C GLY A 98 12.39 -9.11 13.30
N THR A 99 13.71 -9.25 13.24
CA THR A 99 14.50 -9.06 12.03
C THR A 99 15.45 -10.26 11.88
N ASP A 100 15.47 -10.87 10.70
CA ASP A 100 16.38 -11.97 10.41
C ASP A 100 17.80 -11.45 10.11
N ALA A 101 18.78 -12.37 10.06
CA ALA A 101 20.19 -12.01 9.85
C ALA A 101 20.46 -11.37 8.48
N ASP A 102 19.59 -11.60 7.50
CA ASP A 102 19.64 -10.98 6.17
C ASP A 102 18.98 -9.58 6.11
N GLY A 103 18.45 -9.10 7.24
CA GLY A 103 17.75 -7.82 7.35
C GLY A 103 16.24 -7.89 7.09
N THR A 104 15.67 -9.07 6.85
CA THR A 104 14.23 -9.23 6.63
C THR A 104 13.45 -8.88 7.90
N ASN A 105 12.58 -7.88 7.83
CA ASN A 105 11.68 -7.52 8.93
C ASN A 105 10.40 -8.35 8.91
N TRP A 106 9.98 -8.79 10.09
CA TRP A 106 8.76 -9.57 10.31
C TRP A 106 7.76 -8.77 11.15
N TYR A 107 6.50 -8.91 10.79
CA TYR A 107 5.39 -8.17 11.36
C TYR A 107 4.24 -9.08 11.76
N ALA A 108 3.65 -8.83 12.92
CA ALA A 108 2.32 -9.31 13.26
C ALA A 108 1.27 -8.32 12.71
N ILE A 109 0.27 -8.82 11.99
CA ILE A 109 -0.83 -8.01 11.47
C ILE A 109 -1.94 -7.96 12.53
N ARG A 110 -2.35 -6.73 12.91
CA ARG A 110 -3.39 -6.47 13.90
C ARG A 110 -4.56 -5.70 13.31
N THR A 111 -5.79 -6.13 13.59
CA THR A 111 -7.01 -5.45 13.12
C THR A 111 -7.47 -4.33 14.07
N LEU A 112 -7.86 -3.18 13.54
CA LEU A 112 -8.55 -2.11 14.26
C LEU A 112 -10.07 -2.15 14.02
N LEU A 113 -10.86 -1.60 14.95
CA LEU A 113 -12.31 -1.50 14.80
C LEU A 113 -12.78 -0.06 14.55
N ASN A 114 -13.94 0.05 13.90
CA ASN A 114 -14.83 1.22 13.85
C ASN A 114 -14.27 2.44 13.10
N PHE A 115 -13.32 2.22 12.18
CA PHE A 115 -12.60 3.25 11.41
C PHE A 115 -11.79 4.28 12.22
N GLU A 116 -12.05 4.42 13.52
CA GLU A 116 -11.46 5.44 14.40
C GLU A 116 -10.06 5.05 14.90
N GLU A 117 -9.05 5.69 14.31
CA GLU A 117 -7.62 5.53 14.62
C GLU A 117 -7.17 6.09 15.98
N HIS A 118 -8.07 6.39 16.92
CA HIS A 118 -7.71 6.95 18.23
C HIS A 118 -8.23 6.14 19.42
N LYS A 119 -9.03 5.08 19.18
CA LYS A 119 -9.55 4.17 20.22
C LYS A 119 -9.01 2.76 20.01
N LYS A 120 -8.15 2.28 20.92
CA LYS A 120 -7.74 0.86 20.95
C LYS A 120 -8.91 0.01 21.44
N THR A 121 -9.66 -0.59 20.53
CA THR A 121 -10.87 -1.35 20.84
C THR A 121 -10.65 -2.87 20.87
N GLY A 122 -9.43 -3.36 20.61
CA GLY A 122 -9.01 -4.74 20.89
C GLY A 122 -7.85 -5.17 20.01
N TYR A 123 -6.81 -5.79 20.58
CA TYR A 123 -5.68 -6.27 19.80
C TYR A 123 -5.90 -7.70 19.34
N SER A 124 -6.06 -7.83 18.04
CA SER A 124 -6.36 -9.09 17.41
C SER A 124 -5.38 -9.38 16.31
N ILE A 125 -4.66 -10.48 16.47
CA ILE A 125 -3.54 -10.88 15.64
C ILE A 125 -4.00 -11.87 14.57
N TRP A 126 -3.55 -11.68 13.34
CA TRP A 126 -3.81 -12.62 12.26
C TRP A 126 -2.96 -13.87 12.44
N SER A 127 -3.57 -15.03 12.30
CA SER A 127 -2.92 -16.33 12.46
C SER A 127 -3.42 -17.32 11.41
N VAL A 128 -2.51 -18.12 10.88
CA VAL A 128 -2.88 -19.27 10.04
C VAL A 128 -3.66 -20.31 10.86
N ASP A 129 -4.75 -20.83 10.30
CA ASP A 129 -5.61 -21.86 10.93
C ASP A 129 -4.79 -23.05 11.44
N GLY A 130 -4.92 -23.31 12.75
CA GLY A 130 -4.26 -24.43 13.43
C GLY A 130 -2.73 -24.39 13.39
N ASP A 131 -2.11 -23.23 13.19
CA ASP A 131 -0.67 -23.06 13.00
C ASP A 131 -0.10 -23.98 11.89
N SER A 132 -0.93 -24.30 10.88
CA SER A 132 -0.63 -25.28 9.84
C SER A 132 0.23 -24.69 8.72
N ASP A 133 1.11 -25.51 8.14
CA ASP A 133 1.96 -25.17 6.98
C ASP A 133 1.38 -25.58 5.61
N LYS A 134 0.10 -25.97 5.60
CA LYS A 134 -0.57 -26.57 4.44
C LYS A 134 -1.14 -25.50 3.53
N ASP A 135 -1.04 -25.74 2.22
CA ASP A 135 -1.67 -24.87 1.22
C ASP A 135 -3.19 -24.73 1.46
N GLY A 136 -3.69 -23.51 1.31
CA GLY A 136 -5.09 -23.15 1.40
C GLY A 136 -5.62 -22.94 2.82
N LYS A 137 -4.74 -22.89 3.82
CA LYS A 137 -5.15 -22.64 5.20
C LYS A 137 -5.63 -21.22 5.39
N VAL A 138 -6.80 -21.07 6.01
CA VAL A 138 -7.48 -19.78 6.18
C VAL A 138 -6.78 -18.96 7.26
N ILE A 139 -6.79 -17.64 7.11
CA ILE A 139 -6.30 -16.72 8.13
C ILE A 139 -7.44 -16.36 9.08
N HIS A 140 -7.19 -16.54 10.37
CA HIS A 140 -8.11 -16.19 11.44
C HIS A 140 -7.57 -15.06 12.29
N VAL A 141 -8.49 -14.35 12.92
CA VAL A 141 -8.19 -13.40 13.99
C VAL A 141 -8.13 -14.11 15.33
N TRP A 142 -7.06 -13.90 16.08
CA TRP A 142 -6.88 -14.41 17.44
C TRP A 142 -6.66 -13.28 18.44
N SER A 143 -7.09 -13.47 19.70
CA SER A 143 -6.73 -12.54 20.76
C SER A 143 -5.35 -12.81 21.32
N GLY A 144 -4.74 -11.76 21.85
CA GLY A 144 -3.52 -11.84 22.65
C GLY A 144 -2.36 -11.06 22.07
N GLU A 145 -1.26 -11.14 22.79
CA GLU A 145 0.02 -10.64 22.30
C GLU A 145 0.67 -11.63 21.35
N TYR A 146 1.63 -11.14 20.57
CA TYR A 146 2.45 -12.01 19.74
C TYR A 146 3.17 -13.05 20.61
N ASP A 147 2.88 -14.32 20.37
CA ASP A 147 3.35 -15.46 21.17
C ASP A 147 4.59 -16.15 20.56
N HIS A 148 5.32 -15.43 19.71
CA HIS A 148 6.51 -15.91 18.99
C HIS A 148 6.27 -17.09 18.04
N LYS A 149 5.02 -17.35 17.64
CA LYS A 149 4.74 -18.36 16.62
C LYS A 149 4.90 -17.80 15.21
N ASP A 150 5.48 -18.62 14.35
CA ASP A 150 5.70 -18.31 12.93
C ASP A 150 4.39 -18.08 12.16
N SER A 151 3.30 -18.73 12.59
CA SER A 151 1.97 -18.59 11.99
C SER A 151 1.33 -17.21 12.15
N ARG A 152 1.95 -16.32 12.93
CA ARG A 152 1.50 -14.95 13.21
C ARG A 152 2.49 -13.88 12.73
N ALA A 153 3.54 -14.29 12.01
CA ALA A 153 4.58 -13.40 11.52
C ALA A 153 4.60 -13.36 9.99
N TYR A 154 4.55 -12.16 9.43
CA TYR A 154 4.50 -11.91 7.99
C TYR A 154 5.57 -10.90 7.59
N THR A 155 6.20 -11.07 6.44
CA THR A 155 7.08 -10.06 5.86
C THR A 155 6.43 -9.44 4.62
N PHE A 156 6.75 -8.17 4.37
CA PHE A 156 6.16 -7.33 3.33
C PHE A 156 7.26 -6.90 2.37
N ASP A 157 7.34 -7.58 1.24
CA ASP A 157 8.34 -7.29 0.22
C ASP A 157 7.76 -6.32 -0.80
N ARG A 158 8.20 -5.07 -0.75
CA ARG A 158 7.77 -4.06 -1.71
C ARG A 158 8.33 -4.38 -3.10
N GLN A 159 7.45 -4.41 -4.07
CA GLN A 159 7.76 -4.59 -5.49
C GLN A 159 8.03 -3.25 -6.16
N PHE A 160 8.67 -3.26 -7.32
CA PHE A 160 9.01 -2.03 -8.03
C PHE A 160 7.77 -1.24 -8.50
N ASP A 161 6.66 -1.91 -8.77
CA ASP A 161 5.38 -1.26 -9.12
C ASP A 161 4.66 -0.64 -7.90
N GLY A 162 5.24 -0.73 -6.71
CA GLY A 162 4.68 -0.20 -5.47
C GLY A 162 3.74 -1.17 -4.76
N THR A 163 3.42 -2.33 -5.34
CA THR A 163 2.69 -3.41 -4.66
C THR A 163 3.58 -4.16 -3.68
N TYR A 164 3.01 -5.07 -2.90
CA TYR A 164 3.69 -5.89 -1.92
C TYR A 164 3.41 -7.37 -2.14
N ILE A 165 4.45 -8.18 -1.97
CA ILE A 165 4.33 -9.63 -1.79
C ILE A 165 4.44 -9.92 -0.30
N ILE A 166 3.45 -10.62 0.25
CA ILE A 166 3.36 -10.90 1.68
C ILE A 166 3.65 -12.38 1.91
N ARG A 167 4.73 -12.68 2.63
CA ARG A 167 5.14 -14.04 3.00
C ARG A 167 4.88 -14.29 4.47
N ASP A 168 4.43 -15.49 4.83
CA ASP A 168 4.38 -15.88 6.25
C ASP A 168 5.66 -16.61 6.68
N ARG A 169 5.92 -16.63 7.99
CA ARG A 169 7.16 -17.17 8.56
C ARG A 169 7.14 -18.68 8.75
N ILE A 170 6.06 -19.40 8.38
CA ILE A 170 5.96 -20.85 8.60
C ILE A 170 6.92 -21.59 7.65
N TYR A 171 8.19 -21.64 8.02
CA TYR A 171 9.21 -22.41 7.32
C TYR A 171 9.12 -23.88 7.70
N THR A 172 8.52 -24.69 6.83
CA THR A 172 8.82 -26.12 6.78
C THR A 172 9.66 -26.41 5.53
N LYS A 173 10.40 -27.52 5.55
CA LYS A 173 11.47 -27.90 4.59
C LYS A 173 11.07 -28.01 3.10
N ASN A 174 9.90 -27.50 2.70
CA ASN A 174 9.21 -27.71 1.42
C ASN A 174 8.81 -26.41 0.67
N GLY A 175 9.31 -25.22 1.07
CA GLY A 175 9.15 -23.97 0.32
C GLY A 175 8.28 -22.91 0.98
N ILE A 176 8.34 -21.69 0.44
CA ILE A 176 7.76 -20.45 0.99
C ILE A 176 6.23 -20.44 0.85
N ASN A 177 5.54 -19.91 1.86
CA ASN A 177 4.11 -19.65 1.85
C ASN A 177 3.83 -18.15 1.77
N TYR A 178 2.71 -17.81 1.14
CA TYR A 178 2.29 -16.45 0.87
C TYR A 178 0.86 -16.19 1.34
N LEU A 179 0.60 -14.96 1.74
CA LEU A 179 -0.75 -14.46 1.96
C LEU A 179 -1.43 -14.24 0.60
N ALA A 180 -2.57 -14.89 0.40
CA ALA A 180 -3.36 -14.83 -0.83
C ALA A 180 -4.86 -14.99 -0.52
N ILE A 181 -5.65 -15.31 -1.54
CA ILE A 181 -7.12 -15.44 -1.45
C ILE A 181 -7.60 -16.82 -1.88
N GLU A 182 -8.75 -17.24 -1.38
CA GLU A 182 -9.34 -18.55 -1.68
C GLU A 182 -9.74 -18.68 -3.16
N SER A 183 -10.42 -17.66 -3.69
CA SER A 183 -10.88 -17.62 -5.09
C SER A 183 -10.07 -16.63 -5.92
N LYS A 184 -9.05 -17.11 -6.65
CA LYS A 184 -8.21 -16.29 -7.54
C LYS A 184 -9.05 -15.64 -8.65
N GLY A 185 -8.76 -14.36 -8.95
CA GLY A 185 -9.40 -13.59 -10.03
C GLY A 185 -10.85 -13.18 -9.78
N LYS A 186 -11.41 -13.46 -8.59
CA LYS A 186 -12.79 -13.07 -8.23
C LYS A 186 -12.79 -12.00 -7.16
N ASP A 187 -13.03 -10.76 -7.56
CA ASP A 187 -13.31 -9.66 -6.64
C ASP A 187 -14.76 -9.74 -6.16
N GLN A 188 -14.96 -10.31 -4.96
CA GLN A 188 -16.27 -10.55 -4.36
C GLN A 188 -16.19 -10.55 -2.83
N ASP A 189 -17.29 -10.16 -2.19
CA ASP A 189 -17.39 -10.16 -0.72
C ASP A 189 -17.23 -11.59 -0.19
N ASN A 190 -16.69 -11.72 1.02
CA ASN A 190 -16.44 -13.00 1.69
C ASN A 190 -15.39 -13.91 1.00
N ASN A 191 -14.60 -13.40 0.05
CA ASN A 191 -13.44 -14.14 -0.44
C ASN A 191 -12.40 -14.25 0.68
N LYS A 192 -12.11 -15.46 1.16
CA LYS A 192 -11.25 -15.67 2.33
C LYS A 192 -9.80 -15.34 2.02
N ILE A 193 -9.13 -14.78 3.01
CA ILE A 193 -7.68 -14.65 3.01
C ILE A 193 -7.10 -15.97 3.52
N CYS A 194 -6.14 -16.50 2.77
CA CYS A 194 -5.55 -17.81 3.03
C CYS A 194 -4.03 -17.78 2.80
N GLN A 195 -3.36 -18.74 3.42
CA GLN A 195 -2.01 -19.15 3.07
C GLN A 195 -2.02 -19.95 1.76
N LYS A 196 -1.11 -19.62 0.82
CA LYS A 196 -0.93 -20.32 -0.46
C LYS A 196 0.54 -20.51 -0.81
N LYS A 197 0.83 -21.50 -1.67
CA LYS A 197 2.16 -21.76 -2.25
C LYS A 197 2.51 -20.87 -3.45
N TYR A 198 1.62 -19.97 -3.83
CA TYR A 198 1.83 -18.95 -4.85
C TYR A 198 1.55 -17.58 -4.26
N SER A 199 2.26 -16.57 -4.75
CA SER A 199 2.04 -15.19 -4.34
C SER A 199 0.96 -14.50 -5.19
N ILE A 200 0.37 -13.45 -4.63
CA ILE A 200 -0.39 -12.45 -5.36
C ILE A 200 0.11 -11.06 -4.95
N PRO A 201 0.05 -10.07 -5.85
CA PRO A 201 0.36 -8.69 -5.49
C PRO A 201 -0.72 -8.09 -4.58
N TRP A 202 -0.29 -7.36 -3.56
CA TRP A 202 -1.15 -6.60 -2.66
C TRP A 202 -0.86 -5.10 -2.79
N GLU A 203 -1.90 -4.28 -2.92
CA GLU A 203 -1.81 -2.84 -2.75
C GLU A 203 -1.92 -2.50 -1.26
N LEU A 204 -0.99 -1.66 -0.80
CA LEU A 204 -0.94 -1.14 0.56
C LEU A 204 -1.29 0.35 0.53
N GLU A 205 -2.35 0.70 1.23
CA GLU A 205 -2.79 2.07 1.42
C GLU A 205 -2.42 2.52 2.82
N LEU A 206 -1.79 3.69 2.96
CA LEU A 206 -1.58 4.28 4.28
C LEU A 206 -2.88 4.99 4.68
N VAL A 207 -3.33 4.85 5.92
CA VAL A 207 -4.52 5.57 6.40
C VAL A 207 -4.20 6.51 7.55
N GLY A 208 -3.08 6.27 8.23
CA GLY A 208 -2.62 7.08 9.35
C GLY A 208 -1.24 6.64 9.85
N TYR A 209 -0.70 7.34 10.84
CA TYR A 209 0.37 6.78 11.67
C TYR A 209 -0.19 5.89 12.77
N SER A 210 0.65 4.97 13.23
CA SER A 210 0.44 4.11 14.39
C SER A 210 -0.01 4.91 15.63
N MET A 211 -0.73 4.23 16.51
CA MET A 211 -1.45 4.84 17.64
C MET A 211 -0.56 5.56 18.67
N ASP A 212 0.74 5.30 18.71
CA ASP A 212 1.70 6.04 19.54
C ASP A 212 1.95 7.47 19.02
N LYS A 213 1.67 7.69 17.73
CA LYS A 213 1.67 9.01 17.07
C LYS A 213 0.23 9.47 16.82
N THR A 214 -0.64 9.26 17.80
CA THR A 214 -2.01 9.76 17.76
C THR A 214 -2.00 11.23 17.34
N ASN A 215 -2.86 11.58 16.38
CA ASN A 215 -3.03 12.92 15.78
C ASN A 215 -2.05 13.29 14.68
N ALA A 216 -1.02 12.47 14.40
CA ALA A 216 -0.18 12.69 13.24
C ALA A 216 -0.91 12.27 11.96
N THR A 217 -0.80 13.13 10.93
CA THR A 217 -1.19 12.85 9.55
C THR A 217 0.02 12.41 8.78
N VAL A 218 -0.11 11.30 8.04
CA VAL A 218 0.88 10.79 7.09
C VAL A 218 1.41 11.93 6.20
N SER A 219 2.72 12.03 6.05
CA SER A 219 3.31 13.03 5.14
C SER A 219 3.15 12.58 3.69
N SER A 220 3.11 13.54 2.75
CA SER A 220 3.09 13.22 1.31
C SER A 220 4.31 12.38 0.88
N ILE A 221 5.45 12.57 1.56
CA ILE A 221 6.67 11.80 1.35
C ILE A 221 6.50 10.36 1.82
N ASP A 222 5.99 10.13 3.03
CA ASP A 222 5.74 8.77 3.52
C ASP A 222 4.71 8.05 2.66
N TRP A 223 3.66 8.76 2.23
CA TRP A 223 2.66 8.22 1.32
C TRP A 223 3.28 7.69 0.02
N THR A 224 4.04 8.53 -0.68
CA THR A 224 4.71 8.14 -1.94
C THR A 224 5.78 7.06 -1.69
N THR A 225 6.40 7.07 -0.51
CA THR A 225 7.46 6.13 -0.14
C THR A 225 6.93 4.77 0.29
N TYR A 226 5.73 4.62 0.83
CA TYR A 226 5.26 3.33 1.35
C TYR A 226 3.94 2.85 0.75
N SER A 227 3.07 3.75 0.30
CA SER A 227 1.81 3.35 -0.33
C SER A 227 2.02 2.82 -1.75
N SER A 228 1.06 2.05 -2.23
CA SER A 228 0.88 1.69 -3.64
C SER A 228 0.17 2.78 -4.46
N TYR A 229 -0.41 3.81 -3.83
CA TYR A 229 -1.19 4.87 -4.49
C TYR A 229 -0.41 6.17 -4.68
N VAL A 230 0.76 6.09 -5.32
CA VAL A 230 1.76 7.17 -5.34
C VAL A 230 1.26 8.51 -5.91
N ASP A 231 0.31 8.49 -6.85
CA ASP A 231 -0.20 9.72 -7.48
C ASP A 231 -1.19 10.50 -6.61
N GLY A 232 -1.83 9.85 -5.62
CA GLY A 232 -2.92 10.44 -4.85
C GLY A 232 -2.61 11.87 -4.33
N PRO A 233 -1.46 12.13 -3.71
CA PRO A 233 -1.10 13.46 -3.22
C PRO A 233 -0.85 14.51 -4.31
N CYS A 234 -0.61 14.12 -5.57
CA CYS A 234 -0.11 15.03 -6.61
C CYS A 234 -0.65 14.78 -8.03
N TRP A 235 -1.79 14.10 -8.18
CA TRP A 235 -2.30 13.68 -9.49
C TRP A 235 -2.57 14.86 -10.45
N MET A 236 -2.93 16.04 -9.93
CA MET A 236 -3.15 17.22 -10.78
C MET A 236 -1.83 17.76 -11.37
N SER A 237 -0.66 17.33 -10.90
CA SER A 237 0.63 17.65 -11.52
C SER A 237 0.78 17.06 -12.93
N HIS A 238 0.07 15.96 -13.22
CA HIS A 238 0.04 15.31 -14.53
C HIS A 238 -0.99 15.91 -15.50
N VAL A 239 -1.78 16.88 -15.04
CA VAL A 239 -2.82 17.53 -15.83
C VAL A 239 -2.30 18.86 -16.36
N GLU A 240 -2.52 19.13 -17.65
CA GLU A 240 -2.14 20.40 -18.27
C GLU A 240 -2.81 21.59 -17.55
N GLY A 241 -2.02 22.60 -17.21
CA GLY A 241 -2.49 23.72 -16.40
C GLY A 241 -3.50 24.66 -17.07
N ASN A 242 -3.64 24.61 -18.39
CA ASN A 242 -4.63 25.38 -19.15
C ASN A 242 -6.02 24.74 -19.16
N LYS A 243 -6.17 23.48 -18.76
CA LYS A 243 -7.48 22.83 -18.62
C LYS A 243 -8.30 23.54 -17.54
N TYR A 244 -9.58 23.71 -17.81
CA TYR A 244 -10.54 24.22 -16.84
C TYR A 244 -10.93 23.13 -15.86
N LEU A 245 -11.23 23.50 -14.61
CA LEU A 245 -11.63 22.51 -13.61
C LEU A 245 -12.92 21.76 -13.98
N ASP A 246 -13.80 22.36 -14.79
CA ASP A 246 -15.00 21.69 -15.31
C ASP A 246 -14.71 20.65 -16.39
N GLU A 247 -13.48 20.58 -16.92
CA GLU A 247 -13.01 19.57 -17.87
C GLU A 247 -12.40 18.35 -17.18
N LEU A 248 -12.34 18.35 -15.84
CA LEU A 248 -11.71 17.29 -15.06
C LEU A 248 -12.76 16.36 -14.43
N SER A 249 -12.38 15.10 -14.28
CA SER A 249 -13.05 14.12 -13.43
C SER A 249 -12.44 14.21 -12.03
N ILE A 250 -13.19 14.70 -11.05
CA ILE A 250 -12.66 15.05 -9.73
C ILE A 250 -13.31 14.16 -8.67
N PRO A 251 -12.53 13.36 -7.93
CA PRO A 251 -13.07 12.62 -6.78
C PRO A 251 -13.36 13.58 -5.63
N GLY A 252 -14.51 13.38 -5.01
CA GLY A 252 -15.04 14.21 -3.92
C GLY A 252 -15.66 13.39 -2.82
N THR A 253 -15.76 13.99 -1.63
CA THR A 253 -16.41 13.37 -0.47
C THR A 253 -17.63 14.17 -0.02
N HIS A 254 -18.73 13.47 0.22
CA HIS A 254 -19.94 14.02 0.85
C HIS A 254 -19.75 14.06 2.38
N ASP A 255 -20.18 15.15 3.02
CA ASP A 255 -19.99 15.38 4.46
C ASP A 255 -18.59 14.98 4.97
N SER A 256 -17.56 15.60 4.38
CA SER A 256 -16.17 15.12 4.41
C SER A 256 -15.58 14.93 5.82
N GLY A 257 -16.11 15.63 6.83
CA GLY A 257 -15.64 15.55 8.22
C GLY A 257 -16.14 14.35 9.03
N THR A 258 -16.99 13.49 8.47
CA THR A 258 -17.80 12.51 9.23
C THR A 258 -17.11 11.18 9.56
N CYS A 259 -15.78 11.12 9.50
CA CYS A 259 -15.02 9.93 9.93
C CYS A 259 -15.24 9.60 11.41
N SER A 260 -15.28 10.63 12.26
CA SER A 260 -15.59 10.49 13.68
C SER A 260 -16.68 11.49 14.07
N VAL A 261 -17.71 10.97 14.72
CA VAL A 261 -18.95 11.67 15.02
C VAL A 261 -19.22 11.54 16.51
N ASP A 262 -19.52 12.66 17.18
CA ASP A 262 -19.78 12.65 18.62
C ASP A 262 -21.03 11.81 18.98
N ASN A 263 -20.92 11.02 20.05
CA ASN A 263 -21.91 10.04 20.50
C ASN A 263 -22.36 9.02 19.43
N ASP A 264 -21.54 8.78 18.42
CA ASP A 264 -21.72 7.75 17.41
C ASP A 264 -20.53 6.78 17.46
N THR A 265 -20.75 5.53 17.08
CA THR A 265 -19.73 4.48 17.19
C THR A 265 -19.60 3.72 15.88
N GLU A 266 -20.64 2.99 15.48
CA GLU A 266 -20.57 2.01 14.40
C GLU A 266 -21.20 2.48 13.08
N PRO A 267 -20.46 2.49 11.96
CA PRO A 267 -20.95 2.89 10.63
C PRO A 267 -22.24 2.18 10.20
N GLN A 268 -22.38 0.90 10.56
CA GLN A 268 -23.51 0.04 10.17
C GLN A 268 -24.80 0.42 10.87
N SER A 269 -24.75 1.19 11.94
CA SER A 269 -25.92 1.72 12.65
C SER A 269 -26.04 3.24 12.56
N SER A 270 -24.95 3.91 12.19
CA SER A 270 -24.88 5.36 12.07
C SER A 270 -25.77 5.90 10.95
N GLN A 271 -26.37 7.05 11.20
CA GLN A 271 -27.05 7.87 10.19
C GLN A 271 -26.22 9.10 9.77
N ALA A 272 -25.07 9.33 10.42
CA ALA A 272 -24.28 10.54 10.27
C ALA A 272 -22.85 10.28 9.73
N LYS A 273 -22.30 9.08 9.91
CA LYS A 273 -20.99 8.70 9.38
C LYS A 273 -21.10 8.44 7.88
N CYS A 274 -20.44 9.27 7.10
CA CYS A 274 -20.36 9.18 5.64
C CYS A 274 -18.95 8.87 5.14
N GLN A 275 -17.93 8.97 6.00
CA GLN A 275 -16.53 8.74 5.61
C GLN A 275 -15.84 7.76 6.56
N GLN A 276 -14.83 7.05 6.06
CA GLN A 276 -13.97 6.16 6.88
C GLN A 276 -12.61 6.78 7.20
N ASP A 277 -12.23 7.87 6.53
CA ASP A 277 -10.93 8.51 6.68
C ASP A 277 -11.06 9.99 7.03
N TYR A 278 -10.13 10.52 7.84
CA TYR A 278 -10.11 11.95 8.16
C TYR A 278 -9.70 12.77 6.94
N ILE A 279 -10.14 14.03 6.86
CA ILE A 279 -9.83 14.96 5.76
C ILE A 279 -8.35 14.94 5.34
N PRO A 280 -7.36 14.94 6.25
CA PRO A 280 -5.96 14.88 5.85
C PRO A 280 -5.56 13.61 5.10
N THR A 281 -6.17 12.47 5.41
CA THR A 281 -5.97 11.20 4.69
C THR A 281 -6.70 11.22 3.34
N GLN A 282 -7.93 11.74 3.29
CA GLN A 282 -8.69 11.92 2.04
C GLN A 282 -7.88 12.75 1.00
N LEU A 283 -7.16 13.78 1.44
CA LEU A 283 -6.29 14.57 0.57
C LEU A 283 -5.18 13.72 -0.09
N LEU A 284 -4.60 12.76 0.65
CA LEU A 284 -3.55 11.87 0.15
C LEU A 284 -4.11 10.78 -0.78
N GLU A 285 -5.35 10.33 -0.56
CA GLU A 285 -6.05 9.39 -1.44
C GLU A 285 -6.33 9.97 -2.84
N GLY A 286 -6.35 11.30 -2.95
CA GLY A 286 -6.58 12.03 -4.20
C GLY A 286 -7.86 12.86 -4.24
N ILE A 287 -8.61 12.92 -3.14
CA ILE A 287 -9.83 13.75 -3.04
C ILE A 287 -9.48 15.23 -3.22
N ARG A 288 -10.24 15.93 -4.09
CA ARG A 288 -10.07 17.37 -4.35
C ARG A 288 -11.36 18.17 -4.25
N TYR A 289 -12.52 17.53 -4.07
CA TYR A 289 -13.78 18.18 -3.74
C TYR A 289 -14.25 17.78 -2.34
N PHE A 290 -14.54 18.77 -1.50
CA PHE A 290 -14.93 18.56 -0.11
C PHE A 290 -16.25 19.29 0.19
N ASP A 291 -17.25 18.54 0.65
CA ASP A 291 -18.51 19.08 1.18
C ASP A 291 -18.36 19.31 2.69
N ILE A 292 -18.25 20.58 3.08
CA ILE A 292 -18.01 21.01 4.46
C ILE A 292 -19.24 21.72 4.99
N ARG A 293 -19.84 21.15 6.03
CA ARG A 293 -21.06 21.66 6.65
C ARG A 293 -20.77 22.29 8.00
N LEU A 294 -21.25 23.52 8.16
CA LEU A 294 -20.91 24.37 9.31
C LEU A 294 -22.07 24.55 10.27
N GLY A 295 -21.74 24.46 11.54
CA GLY A 295 -22.58 24.78 12.69
C GLY A 295 -22.34 26.19 13.23
N LYS A 296 -22.70 26.40 14.49
CA LYS A 296 -22.57 27.70 15.17
C LYS A 296 -21.13 28.01 15.62
N GLY A 297 -20.85 29.30 15.84
CA GLY A 297 -19.64 29.81 16.49
C GLY A 297 -18.86 30.80 15.62
N ASP A 298 -17.97 31.58 16.25
CA ASP A 298 -17.07 32.52 15.54
C ASP A 298 -16.00 31.80 14.71
N ASP A 299 -15.62 30.61 15.17
CA ASP A 299 -14.93 29.58 14.40
C ASP A 299 -15.88 28.38 14.32
N PRO A 300 -16.75 28.33 13.28
CA PRO A 300 -17.84 27.38 13.21
C PRO A 300 -17.36 25.94 13.40
N GLY A 301 -18.06 25.19 14.24
CA GLY A 301 -17.87 23.74 14.32
C GLY A 301 -18.29 23.06 13.00
N ILE A 302 -17.73 21.90 12.71
CA ILE A 302 -18.20 21.05 11.60
C ILE A 302 -19.25 20.08 12.15
N ASP A 303 -20.37 19.96 11.45
CA ASP A 303 -21.49 19.11 11.87
C ASP A 303 -22.15 18.37 10.70
N HIS A 304 -22.92 17.34 11.03
CA HIS A 304 -23.86 16.68 10.13
C HIS A 304 -25.20 16.58 10.86
N GLY A 305 -26.14 17.48 10.53
CA GLY A 305 -27.38 17.62 11.27
C GLY A 305 -27.11 18.01 12.73
N SER A 306 -27.64 17.24 13.68
CA SER A 306 -27.42 17.49 15.12
C SER A 306 -26.10 16.94 15.66
N CYS A 307 -25.28 16.30 14.83
CA CYS A 307 -24.08 15.59 15.25
C CYS A 307 -22.83 16.43 14.98
N TYR A 308 -22.03 16.70 16.01
CA TYR A 308 -20.75 17.39 15.88
C TYR A 308 -19.64 16.42 15.50
N LEU A 309 -18.70 16.88 14.68
CA LEU A 309 -17.63 16.03 14.14
C LEU A 309 -16.34 16.21 14.92
N LEU A 310 -15.57 15.13 15.02
CA LEU A 310 -14.34 15.08 15.81
C LEU A 310 -13.12 14.98 14.90
N LYS A 311 -12.05 15.65 15.32
CA LYS A 311 -10.71 15.43 14.79
C LYS A 311 -10.16 14.09 15.28
N LYS A 312 -9.03 13.69 14.70
CA LYS A 312 -8.29 12.49 15.10
C LYS A 312 -7.89 12.49 16.59
N ASP A 313 -7.76 13.66 17.21
CA ASP A 313 -7.43 13.81 18.63
C ASP A 313 -8.64 13.75 19.58
N GLY A 314 -9.84 13.53 19.04
CA GLY A 314 -11.09 13.46 19.78
C GLY A 314 -11.68 14.82 20.16
N HIS A 315 -11.07 15.94 19.79
CA HIS A 315 -11.68 17.27 19.96
C HIS A 315 -12.61 17.61 18.80
N PHE A 316 -13.58 18.49 19.05
CA PHE A 316 -14.44 19.02 18.00
C PHE A 316 -13.63 19.67 16.88
N MET A 317 -14.03 19.37 15.64
CA MET A 317 -13.45 19.95 14.44
C MET A 317 -14.11 21.30 14.15
N HIS A 318 -13.29 22.29 13.82
CA HIS A 318 -13.74 23.62 13.43
C HIS A 318 -13.31 23.98 12.00
N LEU A 319 -13.90 25.04 11.44
CA LEU A 319 -13.54 25.58 10.12
C LEU A 319 -12.04 25.88 10.02
N SER A 320 -11.46 26.47 11.07
CA SER A 320 -10.01 26.77 11.10
C SER A 320 -9.13 25.52 10.97
N ASP A 321 -9.56 24.38 11.54
CA ASP A 321 -8.84 23.11 11.41
C ASP A 321 -8.86 22.62 9.95
N VAL A 322 -10.03 22.65 9.30
CA VAL A 322 -10.18 22.23 7.89
C VAL A 322 -9.32 23.09 6.98
N VAL A 323 -9.36 24.42 7.15
CA VAL A 323 -8.51 25.36 6.39
C VAL A 323 -7.03 25.10 6.68
N GLY A 324 -6.68 24.76 7.92
CA GLY A 324 -5.33 24.37 8.31
C GLY A 324 -4.83 23.12 7.56
N TYR A 325 -5.67 22.09 7.45
CA TYR A 325 -5.35 20.87 6.69
C TYR A 325 -5.14 21.16 5.21
N PHE A 326 -6.05 21.91 4.59
CA PHE A 326 -5.96 22.31 3.19
C PHE A 326 -4.70 23.13 2.90
N LYS A 327 -4.41 24.13 3.75
CA LYS A 327 -3.22 24.97 3.62
C LYS A 327 -1.93 24.15 3.75
N LYS A 328 -1.85 23.23 4.71
CA LYS A 328 -0.70 22.34 4.88
C LYS A 328 -0.49 21.49 3.62
N PHE A 329 -1.55 20.84 3.15
CA PHE A 329 -1.50 19.97 1.97
C PHE A 329 -1.09 20.73 0.70
N LEU A 330 -1.67 21.90 0.44
CA LEU A 330 -1.34 22.73 -0.72
C LEU A 330 0.09 23.29 -0.67
N ASN A 331 0.64 23.53 0.52
CA ASN A 331 2.05 23.91 0.66
C ASN A 331 3.01 22.76 0.35
N GLU A 332 2.64 21.52 0.72
CA GLU A 332 3.41 20.32 0.41
C GLU A 332 3.27 19.92 -1.07
N ASN A 333 2.09 20.13 -1.65
CA ASN A 333 1.72 19.74 -3.01
C ASN A 333 1.20 20.96 -3.80
N PRO A 334 2.08 21.92 -4.17
CA PRO A 334 1.67 23.18 -4.81
C PRO A 334 1.11 23.01 -6.23
N SER A 335 1.22 21.82 -6.81
CA SER A 335 0.55 21.49 -8.07
C SER A 335 -0.96 21.35 -7.90
N GLU A 336 -1.45 21.06 -6.70
CA GLU A 336 -2.85 20.70 -6.49
C GLU A 336 -3.74 21.92 -6.32
N ALA A 337 -5.04 21.74 -6.55
CA ALA A 337 -6.07 22.72 -6.26
C ALA A 337 -7.23 22.01 -5.56
N LEU A 338 -7.85 22.67 -4.58
CA LEU A 338 -8.98 22.11 -3.83
C LEU A 338 -10.26 22.84 -4.19
N ILE A 339 -11.39 22.15 -4.13
CA ILE A 339 -12.74 22.72 -4.23
C ILE A 339 -13.42 22.47 -2.89
N MET A 340 -13.84 23.56 -2.23
CA MET A 340 -14.54 23.51 -0.96
C MET A 340 -15.96 24.02 -1.18
N LEU A 341 -16.92 23.10 -1.11
CA LEU A 341 -18.32 23.48 -0.98
C LEU A 341 -18.63 23.70 0.49
N VAL A 342 -19.26 24.83 0.80
CA VAL A 342 -19.62 25.18 2.17
C VAL A 342 -21.11 25.41 2.30
N SER A 343 -21.72 24.71 3.25
CA SER A 343 -23.13 24.83 3.57
C SER A 343 -23.37 24.93 5.08
N ARG A 344 -24.61 25.20 5.48
CA ARG A 344 -25.05 25.08 6.87
C ARG A 344 -25.34 23.61 7.16
N GLY A 345 -24.72 23.03 8.18
CA GLY A 345 -25.01 21.62 8.52
C GLY A 345 -26.23 21.44 9.42
N ASN A 346 -26.66 22.50 10.09
CA ASN A 346 -27.96 22.58 10.75
C ASN A 346 -28.47 24.03 10.82
N ASN A 347 -29.59 24.21 11.53
CA ASN A 347 -30.21 25.52 11.72
C ASN A 347 -29.58 26.34 12.86
N GLU A 348 -28.49 25.89 13.49
CA GLU A 348 -27.83 26.64 14.57
C GLU A 348 -26.96 27.79 14.06
N ALA A 349 -26.27 27.61 12.92
CA ALA A 349 -25.55 28.68 12.25
C ALA A 349 -26.54 29.66 11.61
N THR A 350 -26.25 30.96 11.55
CA THR A 350 -27.01 31.92 10.72
C THR A 350 -26.16 32.35 9.52
N ASP A 351 -26.82 32.85 8.48
CA ASP A 351 -26.14 33.44 7.33
C ASP A 351 -25.16 34.55 7.74
N GLU A 352 -25.55 35.38 8.72
CA GLU A 352 -24.69 36.43 9.28
C GLU A 352 -23.48 35.88 10.04
N SER A 353 -23.67 34.83 10.86
CA SER A 353 -22.55 34.23 11.59
C SER A 353 -21.56 33.56 10.64
N LEU A 354 -22.04 32.86 9.62
CA LEU A 354 -21.18 32.23 8.62
C LEU A 354 -20.47 33.27 7.74
N THR A 355 -21.18 34.34 7.34
CA THR A 355 -20.57 35.46 6.60
C THR A 355 -19.41 36.06 7.42
N THR A 356 -19.64 36.33 8.70
CA THR A 356 -18.61 36.91 9.59
C THR A 356 -17.43 35.97 9.80
N ALA A 357 -17.69 34.68 10.05
CA ALA A 357 -16.65 33.68 10.23
C ALA A 357 -15.79 33.52 8.96
N PHE A 358 -16.41 33.47 7.77
CA PHE A 358 -15.67 33.35 6.52
C PHE A 358 -14.93 34.62 6.12
N ALA A 359 -15.48 35.82 6.37
CA ALA A 359 -14.76 37.07 6.15
C ALA A 359 -13.41 37.04 6.87
N LYS A 360 -13.40 36.60 8.13
CA LYS A 360 -12.19 36.42 8.92
C LYS A 360 -11.22 35.40 8.29
N VAL A 361 -11.73 34.24 7.82
CA VAL A 361 -10.89 33.23 7.14
C VAL A 361 -10.25 33.79 5.87
N LEU A 362 -11.00 34.57 5.09
CA LEU A 362 -10.51 35.21 3.86
C LEU A 362 -9.48 36.32 4.17
N ASP A 363 -9.71 37.11 5.21
CA ASP A 363 -8.78 38.15 5.69
C ASP A 363 -7.46 37.55 6.19
N ASP A 364 -7.53 36.46 6.95
CA ASP A 364 -6.36 35.74 7.46
C ASP A 364 -5.59 34.99 6.35
N ASN A 365 -6.23 34.73 5.21
CA ASN A 365 -5.67 33.94 4.10
C ASN A 365 -5.94 34.57 2.70
N PRO A 366 -5.46 35.79 2.43
CA PRO A 366 -5.89 36.61 1.29
C PRO A 366 -5.51 36.07 -0.10
N LYS A 367 -4.63 35.06 -0.17
CA LYS A 367 -4.18 34.43 -1.42
C LYS A 367 -4.59 32.96 -1.55
N LEU A 368 -5.16 32.38 -0.48
CA LEU A 368 -5.45 30.95 -0.42
C LEU A 368 -6.73 30.61 -1.18
N PHE A 369 -7.71 31.51 -1.20
CA PHE A 369 -9.01 31.24 -1.81
C PHE A 369 -9.13 31.87 -3.20
N TYR A 370 -9.71 31.11 -4.12
CA TYR A 370 -10.28 31.60 -5.36
C TYR A 370 -11.78 31.79 -5.14
N THR A 371 -12.22 33.05 -5.17
CA THR A 371 -13.59 33.45 -4.80
C THR A 371 -14.36 34.12 -5.95
N SER A 372 -13.90 33.92 -7.18
CA SER A 372 -14.61 34.33 -8.40
C SER A 372 -15.70 33.31 -8.75
N SER A 373 -16.77 33.77 -9.41
CA SER A 373 -17.87 32.92 -9.87
C SER A 373 -17.52 32.17 -11.16
N ARG A 374 -16.46 32.57 -11.86
CA ARG A 374 -15.99 31.94 -13.09
C ARG A 374 -15.31 30.61 -12.80
N VAL A 375 -15.56 29.60 -13.63
CA VAL A 375 -14.75 28.37 -13.63
C VAL A 375 -13.27 28.69 -13.95
N PRO A 376 -12.33 28.41 -13.04
CA PRO A 376 -10.92 28.68 -13.27
C PRO A 376 -10.26 27.59 -14.13
N THR A 377 -9.18 27.98 -14.79
CA THR A 377 -8.16 27.03 -15.27
C THR A 377 -7.35 26.50 -14.11
N LEU A 378 -6.79 25.29 -14.23
CA LEU A 378 -5.99 24.67 -13.17
C LEU A 378 -4.83 25.58 -12.75
N ASN A 379 -4.11 26.21 -13.68
CA ASN A 379 -3.02 27.15 -13.39
C ASN A 379 -3.44 28.38 -12.56
N GLU A 380 -4.69 28.84 -12.68
CA GLU A 380 -5.17 29.96 -11.88
C GLU A 380 -5.33 29.60 -10.39
N VAL A 381 -5.49 28.30 -10.10
CA VAL A 381 -5.90 27.78 -8.79
C VAL A 381 -4.98 26.73 -8.19
N ARG A 382 -3.86 26.39 -8.84
CA ARG A 382 -2.78 25.62 -8.18
C ARG A 382 -2.35 26.34 -6.90
N GLY A 383 -2.27 25.59 -5.80
CA GLY A 383 -1.99 26.12 -4.47
C GLY A 383 -3.17 26.85 -3.80
N LYS A 384 -4.39 26.78 -4.35
CA LYS A 384 -5.58 27.50 -3.86
C LYS A 384 -6.80 26.61 -3.63
N ILE A 385 -7.77 27.17 -2.93
CA ILE A 385 -9.08 26.60 -2.64
C ILE A 385 -10.15 27.37 -3.43
N VAL A 386 -10.84 26.70 -4.35
CA VAL A 386 -12.02 27.23 -5.05
C VAL A 386 -13.23 27.14 -4.11
N LEU A 387 -13.86 28.28 -3.84
CA LEU A 387 -15.00 28.37 -2.92
C LEU A 387 -16.34 28.25 -3.66
N LEU A 388 -17.18 27.29 -3.24
CA LEU A 388 -18.59 27.18 -3.61
C LEU A 388 -19.45 27.37 -2.35
N ARG A 389 -20.46 28.25 -2.38
CA ARG A 389 -21.22 28.65 -1.19
C ARG A 389 -22.71 28.26 -1.29
N ARG A 390 -23.25 27.59 -0.28
CA ARG A 390 -24.67 27.21 -0.14
C ARG A 390 -25.39 27.88 1.06
N PHE A 391 -24.92 29.02 1.54
CA PHE A 391 -25.56 29.80 2.61
C PHE A 391 -25.65 31.27 2.19
N GLY A 392 -26.68 32.04 2.58
CA GLY A 392 -26.82 33.45 2.16
C GLY A 392 -25.78 34.39 2.77
N LEU A 393 -25.61 35.59 2.19
CA LEU A 393 -24.74 36.64 2.75
C LEU A 393 -25.56 37.63 3.57
N ALA A 394 -25.16 37.88 4.82
CA ALA A 394 -25.84 38.81 5.72
C ALA A 394 -24.88 39.48 6.72
N GLY A 395 -25.30 40.62 7.26
CA GLY A 395 -24.54 41.39 8.26
C GLY A 395 -23.53 42.38 7.67
N ASP A 396 -22.74 42.99 8.55
CA ASP A 396 -21.80 44.07 8.19
C ASP A 396 -20.57 43.58 7.41
N SER A 397 -20.25 42.29 7.53
CA SER A 397 -19.09 41.66 6.89
C SER A 397 -19.29 41.37 5.39
N VAL A 398 -20.49 41.59 4.83
CA VAL A 398 -20.80 41.26 3.42
C VAL A 398 -19.94 42.06 2.44
N SER A 399 -19.71 43.35 2.75
CA SER A 399 -18.86 44.20 1.93
C SER A 399 -17.39 43.97 2.24
N GLY A 400 -16.56 43.81 1.22
CA GLY A 400 -15.10 43.70 1.37
C GLY A 400 -14.49 42.51 0.64
N HIS A 401 -15.31 41.50 0.30
CA HIS A 401 -14.85 40.27 -0.33
C HIS A 401 -15.73 39.87 -1.52
N THR A 402 -15.13 39.10 -2.42
CA THR A 402 -15.86 38.21 -3.32
C THR A 402 -16.05 36.86 -2.62
N TRP A 403 -17.19 36.20 -2.84
CA TRP A 403 -17.69 35.12 -1.96
C TRP A 403 -17.78 33.75 -2.63
N GLY A 404 -17.03 33.53 -3.72
CA GLY A 404 -17.09 32.30 -4.50
C GLY A 404 -18.39 32.19 -5.30
N LEU A 405 -18.58 31.02 -5.91
CA LEU A 405 -19.79 30.74 -6.68
C LEU A 405 -20.99 30.52 -5.74
N ASP A 406 -22.01 31.35 -5.90
CA ASP A 406 -23.26 31.26 -5.12
C ASP A 406 -24.13 30.09 -5.59
N LEU A 407 -24.46 29.19 -4.68
CA LEU A 407 -25.32 28.02 -4.84
C LEU A 407 -26.44 28.00 -3.78
N THR A 408 -26.83 29.15 -3.22
CA THR A 408 -27.84 29.26 -2.15
C THR A 408 -29.20 28.66 -2.56
N GLU A 409 -29.55 28.66 -3.85
CA GLU A 409 -30.81 28.10 -4.35
C GLU A 409 -30.79 26.56 -4.55
N TRP A 410 -29.65 25.89 -4.30
CA TRP A 410 -29.43 24.47 -4.59
C TRP A 410 -30.58 23.58 -4.11
N ASP A 411 -30.89 23.62 -2.82
CA ASP A 411 -31.91 22.75 -2.21
C ASP A 411 -33.30 22.97 -2.79
N SER A 412 -33.68 24.24 -3.00
CA SER A 412 -34.98 24.59 -3.56
C SER A 412 -35.13 24.11 -5.01
N LYS A 413 -34.05 24.18 -5.80
CA LYS A 413 -34.04 23.71 -7.19
C LYS A 413 -34.01 22.20 -7.30
N ILE A 414 -33.23 21.52 -6.45
CA ILE A 414 -33.23 20.05 -6.38
C ILE A 414 -34.61 19.53 -5.96
N ALA A 415 -35.21 20.09 -4.91
CA ALA A 415 -36.55 19.71 -4.46
C ALA A 415 -37.63 19.94 -5.53
N ALA A 416 -37.49 20.99 -6.33
CA ALA A 416 -38.40 21.29 -7.43
C ALA A 416 -38.13 20.48 -8.71
N HIS A 417 -37.03 19.72 -8.80
CA HIS A 417 -36.65 18.94 -9.98
C HIS A 417 -37.14 17.48 -9.85
N PRO A 418 -38.24 17.08 -10.52
CA PRO A 418 -38.87 15.79 -10.29
C PRO A 418 -38.25 14.65 -11.13
N SER A 419 -37.33 14.95 -12.04
CA SER A 419 -36.91 14.00 -13.07
C SER A 419 -35.63 13.26 -12.71
N SER A 420 -35.67 11.93 -12.79
CA SER A 420 -34.47 11.08 -12.84
C SER A 420 -33.85 10.96 -14.22
N SER A 421 -34.42 11.64 -15.23
CA SER A 421 -33.94 11.58 -16.61
C SER A 421 -32.93 12.68 -16.96
N SER A 422 -32.64 13.61 -16.05
CA SER A 422 -31.66 14.68 -16.27
C SER A 422 -31.09 15.24 -14.97
N MET A 423 -29.90 15.83 -15.05
CA MET A 423 -29.29 16.62 -14.00
C MET A 423 -30.02 17.95 -13.82
N CYS A 424 -30.09 18.44 -12.59
CA CYS A 424 -30.74 19.70 -12.25
C CYS A 424 -29.81 20.88 -12.50
N LEU A 425 -30.25 21.87 -13.28
CA LEU A 425 -29.57 23.16 -13.38
C LEU A 425 -29.80 23.98 -12.10
N VAL A 426 -28.85 23.91 -11.17
CA VAL A 426 -28.95 24.59 -9.86
C VAL A 426 -28.43 26.03 -9.90
N GLN A 427 -27.57 26.37 -10.85
CA GLN A 427 -27.10 27.74 -11.03
C GLN A 427 -26.79 28.09 -12.50
N ASN A 428 -27.09 29.32 -12.90
CA ASN A 428 -26.68 29.93 -14.17
C ASN A 428 -26.18 31.36 -13.89
N ALA A 429 -24.92 31.46 -13.47
CA ALA A 429 -24.27 32.73 -13.15
C ALA A 429 -23.62 33.32 -14.40
N GLN A 430 -23.91 34.60 -14.68
CA GLN A 430 -23.39 35.33 -15.82
C GLN A 430 -23.01 36.74 -15.37
N GLY A 431 -21.96 37.30 -15.95
CA GLY A 431 -21.56 38.66 -15.64
C GLY A 431 -20.13 38.97 -16.06
N PHE A 432 -19.56 40.00 -15.45
CA PHE A 432 -18.22 40.51 -15.75
C PHE A 432 -17.40 40.56 -14.46
N GLU A 433 -16.33 39.77 -14.40
CA GLU A 433 -15.43 39.71 -13.24
C GLU A 433 -13.99 40.02 -13.65
N ALA A 434 -13.23 40.65 -12.75
CA ALA A 434 -11.83 40.95 -13.01
C ALA A 434 -11.03 39.66 -13.26
N ALA A 435 -10.24 39.62 -14.33
CA ALA A 435 -9.41 38.48 -14.69
C ALA A 435 -7.92 38.83 -14.59
N GLY A 436 -7.17 38.01 -13.86
CA GLY A 436 -5.72 38.19 -13.70
C GLY A 436 -5.34 39.45 -12.92
N GLU A 437 -4.04 39.80 -12.96
CA GLU A 437 -3.49 40.96 -12.21
C GLU A 437 -3.77 42.30 -12.89
N THR A 438 -4.23 42.32 -14.15
CA THR A 438 -4.48 43.55 -14.90
C THR A 438 -5.77 44.25 -14.47
N GLY A 439 -6.68 43.53 -13.81
CA GLY A 439 -7.96 44.07 -13.33
C GLY A 439 -9.03 44.24 -14.42
N ASP A 440 -8.74 43.81 -15.65
CA ASP A 440 -9.70 43.88 -16.74
C ASP A 440 -10.88 42.94 -16.46
N LYS A 441 -12.10 43.47 -16.53
CA LYS A 441 -13.30 42.65 -16.38
C LYS A 441 -13.50 41.80 -17.64
N LYS A 442 -13.61 40.48 -17.47
CA LYS A 442 -13.97 39.54 -18.53
C LYS A 442 -15.37 39.02 -18.30
N ALA A 443 -16.13 38.92 -19.38
CA ALA A 443 -17.41 38.23 -19.35
C ALA A 443 -17.22 36.75 -18.98
N TYR A 444 -18.17 36.19 -18.24
CA TYR A 444 -18.22 34.76 -17.93
C TYR A 444 -19.67 34.26 -17.94
N CYS A 445 -19.83 32.97 -18.26
CA CYS A 445 -21.05 32.21 -18.03
C CYS A 445 -20.67 30.90 -17.35
N THR A 446 -21.14 30.71 -16.12
CA THR A 446 -20.91 29.51 -15.31
C THR A 446 -22.24 28.89 -14.93
N LYS A 447 -22.46 27.67 -15.39
CA LYS A 447 -23.59 26.83 -15.02
C LYS A 447 -23.16 25.77 -14.03
N VAL A 448 -24.08 25.36 -13.18
CA VAL A 448 -23.89 24.22 -12.29
C VAL A 448 -25.05 23.26 -12.47
N TYR A 449 -24.73 22.05 -12.89
CA TYR A 449 -25.62 20.92 -12.98
C TYR A 449 -25.34 19.97 -11.83
N ALA A 450 -26.40 19.52 -11.16
CA ALA A 450 -26.28 18.67 -9.99
C ALA A 450 -27.27 17.50 -10.03
N GLN A 451 -26.80 16.34 -9.59
CA GLN A 451 -27.64 15.25 -9.12
C GLN A 451 -27.43 15.15 -7.61
N ASP A 452 -28.51 15.28 -6.85
CA ASP A 452 -28.48 15.26 -5.38
C ASP A 452 -29.77 14.62 -4.82
N HIS A 453 -30.18 13.50 -5.42
CA HIS A 453 -31.31 12.72 -4.91
C HIS A 453 -30.86 11.85 -3.74
N TYR A 454 -30.81 12.42 -2.54
CA TYR A 454 -30.23 11.77 -1.36
C TYR A 454 -31.22 10.89 -0.57
N GLU A 455 -32.54 11.10 -0.68
CA GLU A 455 -33.57 10.33 0.06
C GLU A 455 -33.96 9.00 -0.61
N CYS A 456 -33.00 8.13 -0.89
CA CYS A 456 -33.25 6.83 -1.51
C CYS A 456 -32.33 5.73 -1.00
N THR A 457 -32.63 4.48 -1.34
CA THR A 457 -31.72 3.36 -1.08
C THR A 457 -30.55 3.38 -2.07
N GLY A 458 -29.45 2.71 -1.75
CA GLY A 458 -28.32 2.56 -2.68
C GLY A 458 -28.74 1.94 -4.03
N THR A 459 -29.66 0.97 -4.01
CA THR A 459 -30.19 0.35 -5.24
C THR A 459 -30.96 1.34 -6.10
N ASP A 460 -31.83 2.15 -5.49
CA ASP A 460 -32.63 3.16 -6.23
C ASP A 460 -31.75 4.29 -6.78
N LYS A 461 -30.65 4.59 -6.07
CA LYS A 461 -29.70 5.64 -6.42
C LYS A 461 -28.96 5.38 -7.74
N ILE A 462 -28.71 4.11 -8.08
CA ILE A 462 -27.95 3.70 -9.28
C ILE A 462 -28.43 4.39 -10.54
N SER A 463 -29.75 4.42 -10.77
CA SER A 463 -30.34 5.02 -11.99
C SER A 463 -30.03 6.51 -12.12
N TRP A 464 -29.97 7.23 -11.01
CA TRP A 464 -29.63 8.64 -10.98
C TRP A 464 -28.15 8.88 -11.22
N VAL A 465 -27.29 8.03 -10.65
CA VAL A 465 -25.84 8.09 -10.81
C VAL A 465 -25.46 7.85 -12.28
N ASP A 466 -26.03 6.81 -12.90
CA ASP A 466 -25.77 6.49 -14.31
C ASP A 466 -26.26 7.58 -15.26
N MET A 467 -27.42 8.17 -14.97
CA MET A 467 -27.93 9.31 -15.74
C MET A 467 -26.95 10.49 -15.65
N ALA A 468 -26.49 10.85 -14.46
CA ALA A 468 -25.59 11.98 -14.28
C ALA A 468 -24.21 11.75 -14.94
N LEU A 469 -23.67 10.52 -14.87
CA LEU A 469 -22.46 10.14 -15.61
C LEU A 469 -22.65 10.31 -17.12
N GLN A 470 -23.78 9.82 -17.64
CA GLN A 470 -24.09 9.90 -19.06
C GLN A 470 -24.29 11.34 -19.55
N GLU A 471 -25.05 12.15 -18.81
CA GLU A 471 -25.29 13.54 -19.18
C GLU A 471 -24.02 14.37 -19.12
N THR A 472 -23.19 14.17 -18.10
CA THR A 472 -21.91 14.87 -17.99
C THR A 472 -20.98 14.55 -19.14
N ALA A 473 -20.83 13.26 -19.48
CA ALA A 473 -20.00 12.83 -20.62
C ALA A 473 -20.52 13.36 -21.98
N LYS A 474 -21.80 13.72 -22.07
CA LYS A 474 -22.44 14.25 -23.29
C LYS A 474 -22.64 15.76 -23.27
N LEU A 475 -22.23 16.42 -22.19
CA LEU A 475 -22.47 17.85 -22.03
C LEU A 475 -21.70 18.61 -23.12
N THR A 476 -22.41 19.47 -23.84
CA THR A 476 -21.84 20.35 -24.87
C THR A 476 -21.94 21.79 -24.39
N ARG A 477 -20.93 22.59 -24.73
CA ARG A 477 -20.87 24.01 -24.36
C ARG A 477 -21.33 24.86 -25.53
N ASN A 478 -22.20 25.81 -25.25
CA ASN A 478 -22.70 26.79 -26.19
C ASN A 478 -22.04 28.15 -25.97
N GLU A 479 -21.93 28.94 -27.04
CA GLU A 479 -21.65 30.37 -26.92
C GLU A 479 -22.91 31.10 -26.42
N VAL A 480 -22.73 31.97 -25.44
CA VAL A 480 -23.79 32.73 -24.79
C VAL A 480 -23.42 34.21 -24.85
N ASP A 481 -24.37 35.05 -25.25
CA ASP A 481 -24.23 36.50 -25.16
C ASP A 481 -24.36 36.92 -23.69
N VAL A 482 -23.28 37.48 -23.12
CA VAL A 482 -23.29 38.10 -21.80
C VAL A 482 -23.33 39.61 -22.00
N GLU A 483 -24.35 40.26 -21.42
CA GLU A 483 -24.60 41.69 -21.58
C GLU A 483 -24.06 42.48 -20.37
N ASP A 484 -23.30 43.54 -20.62
CA ASP A 484 -22.78 44.44 -19.58
C ASP A 484 -23.84 45.45 -19.13
N ASP A 485 -23.53 46.23 -18.08
CA ASP A 485 -24.44 47.25 -17.54
C ASP A 485 -24.83 48.35 -18.56
N ASN A 486 -24.07 48.47 -19.67
CA ASN A 486 -24.31 49.44 -20.74
C ASN A 486 -25.05 48.84 -21.95
N GLY A 487 -25.41 47.56 -21.90
CA GLY A 487 -26.08 46.84 -22.98
C GLY A 487 -25.15 46.29 -24.07
N ALA A 488 -23.83 46.35 -23.88
CA ALA A 488 -22.85 45.75 -24.78
C ALA A 488 -22.78 44.23 -24.53
N LYS A 489 -22.79 43.45 -25.62
CA LYS A 489 -22.77 41.99 -25.55
C LYS A 489 -21.39 41.44 -25.90
N GLU A 490 -20.90 40.55 -25.06
CA GLU A 490 -19.71 39.74 -25.30
C GLU A 490 -20.11 38.28 -25.42
N GLN A 491 -19.67 37.60 -26.48
CA GLN A 491 -19.89 36.16 -26.63
C GLN A 491 -18.88 35.39 -25.79
N VAL A 492 -19.40 34.53 -24.92
CA VAL A 492 -18.57 33.68 -24.05
C VAL A 492 -19.01 32.24 -24.18
N LEU A 493 -18.03 31.33 -24.26
CA LEU A 493 -18.30 29.90 -24.15
C LEU A 493 -18.70 29.56 -22.72
N GLU A 494 -19.89 28.98 -22.54
CA GLU A 494 -20.35 28.57 -21.22
C GLU A 494 -19.44 27.51 -20.59
N ARG A 495 -19.27 27.58 -19.27
CA ARG A 495 -18.54 26.60 -18.46
C ARG A 495 -19.49 25.96 -17.47
N CYS A 496 -19.34 24.66 -17.22
CA CYS A 496 -20.38 23.88 -16.55
C CYS A 496 -19.79 22.96 -15.50
N TRP A 497 -19.97 23.29 -14.22
CA TRP A 497 -19.75 22.31 -13.17
C TRP A 497 -20.81 21.21 -13.25
N SER A 498 -20.39 19.95 -13.30
CA SER A 498 -21.26 18.79 -13.12
C SER A 498 -20.91 18.12 -11.80
N ILE A 499 -21.86 18.06 -10.87
CA ILE A 499 -21.68 17.49 -9.54
C ILE A 499 -22.65 16.33 -9.36
N ASN A 500 -22.12 15.13 -9.20
CA ASN A 500 -22.89 13.90 -9.01
C ASN A 500 -22.69 13.40 -7.58
N TYR A 501 -23.65 13.69 -6.69
CA TYR A 501 -23.64 13.15 -5.34
C TYR A 501 -24.11 11.71 -5.38
N THR A 502 -23.20 10.76 -5.18
CA THR A 502 -23.53 9.34 -5.17
C THR A 502 -23.98 8.88 -3.77
N SER A 503 -23.79 9.72 -2.76
CA SER A 503 -24.33 9.54 -1.41
C SER A 503 -25.86 9.49 -1.39
N CYS A 504 -26.40 8.66 -0.50
CA CYS A 504 -27.83 8.60 -0.23
C CYS A 504 -28.12 7.85 1.08
N THR A 505 -29.28 8.12 1.66
CA THR A 505 -29.81 7.40 2.81
C THR A 505 -31.33 7.30 2.74
N ASN A 506 -31.87 6.19 3.24
CA ASN A 506 -33.31 6.04 3.44
C ASN A 506 -33.57 5.16 4.66
N HIS A 507 -33.42 5.77 5.84
CA HIS A 507 -33.61 5.11 7.13
C HIS A 507 -34.98 4.44 7.26
N LYS A 508 -36.03 4.96 6.60
CA LYS A 508 -37.38 4.39 6.61
C LYS A 508 -37.43 3.00 5.95
N GLN A 509 -36.49 2.71 5.06
CA GLN A 509 -36.32 1.42 4.39
C GLN A 509 -35.12 0.63 4.93
N GLY A 510 -34.54 1.05 6.06
CA GLY A 510 -33.38 0.39 6.68
C GLY A 510 -32.05 0.66 5.97
N SER A 511 -32.00 1.59 5.02
CA SER A 511 -30.75 2.03 4.38
C SER A 511 -30.12 3.16 5.17
N ASN A 512 -28.82 3.08 5.41
CA ASN A 512 -28.00 4.15 5.98
C ASN A 512 -26.83 4.49 5.02
N PRO A 513 -26.02 5.53 5.29
CA PRO A 513 -24.94 5.92 4.39
C PRO A 513 -23.98 4.77 4.06
N PHE A 514 -23.57 4.00 5.07
CA PHE A 514 -22.63 2.88 4.89
C PHE A 514 -23.19 1.76 3.99
N THR A 515 -24.42 1.30 4.27
CA THR A 515 -25.07 0.25 3.48
C THR A 515 -25.41 0.71 2.06
N ALA A 516 -25.73 1.99 1.88
CA ALA A 516 -25.93 2.57 0.55
C ALA A 516 -24.63 2.66 -0.23
N ALA A 517 -23.54 3.16 0.38
CA ALA A 517 -22.22 3.26 -0.24
C ALA A 517 -21.72 1.90 -0.74
N ARG A 518 -21.93 0.82 0.03
CA ARG A 518 -21.59 -0.55 -0.40
C ARG A 518 -22.20 -0.96 -1.73
N VAL A 519 -23.39 -0.45 -2.03
CA VAL A 519 -24.08 -0.73 -3.30
C VAL A 519 -23.63 0.25 -4.39
N VAL A 520 -23.59 1.54 -4.07
CA VAL A 520 -23.32 2.59 -5.06
C VAL A 520 -21.85 2.62 -5.48
N ASN A 521 -20.91 2.48 -4.55
CA ASN A 521 -19.48 2.45 -4.85
C ASN A 521 -19.10 1.20 -5.66
N GLU A 522 -19.69 0.04 -5.33
CA GLU A 522 -19.55 -1.19 -6.12
C GLU A 522 -20.07 -1.00 -7.55
N HIS A 523 -21.20 -0.31 -7.70
CA HIS A 523 -21.76 0.01 -9.02
C HIS A 523 -20.87 0.98 -9.81
N LEU A 524 -20.38 2.04 -9.16
CA LEU A 524 -19.44 2.98 -9.77
C LEU A 524 -18.19 2.26 -10.27
N TYR A 525 -17.55 1.44 -9.45
CA TYR A 525 -16.33 0.72 -9.84
C TYR A 525 -16.54 -0.16 -11.08
N LYS A 526 -17.71 -0.80 -11.19
CA LYS A 526 -18.09 -1.63 -12.35
C LYS A 526 -18.60 -0.84 -13.55
N SER A 527 -18.81 0.46 -13.39
CA SER A 527 -19.32 1.32 -14.46
C SER A 527 -18.27 1.47 -15.55
N PRO A 528 -18.64 1.37 -16.85
CA PRO A 528 -17.72 1.63 -17.95
C PRO A 528 -17.20 3.08 -17.97
N TYR A 529 -17.86 4.00 -17.27
CA TYR A 529 -17.40 5.38 -17.10
C TYR A 529 -16.28 5.52 -16.05
N ILE A 530 -16.07 4.52 -15.20
CA ILE A 530 -15.03 4.52 -14.16
C ILE A 530 -13.93 3.53 -14.55
N ASN A 531 -14.33 2.33 -14.96
CA ASN A 531 -13.43 1.25 -15.38
C ASN A 531 -13.81 0.76 -16.80
N PRO A 532 -13.42 1.49 -17.86
CA PRO A 532 -13.71 1.09 -19.24
C PRO A 532 -12.92 -0.19 -19.59
N SER A 533 -13.62 -1.27 -19.94
CA SER A 533 -12.98 -2.51 -20.42
C SER A 533 -12.25 -2.29 -21.74
N ASP A 534 -11.10 -2.95 -21.95
CA ASP A 534 -10.31 -2.97 -23.21
C ASP A 534 -11.04 -3.60 -24.43
N ASN A 535 -12.32 -3.96 -24.31
CA ASN A 535 -13.08 -4.52 -25.42
C ASN A 535 -13.37 -3.44 -26.47
N GLU A 536 -13.06 -3.74 -27.75
CA GLU A 536 -12.97 -2.89 -28.95
C GLU A 536 -14.19 -2.02 -29.33
N GLU A 537 -15.19 -1.87 -28.47
CA GLU A 537 -16.30 -0.93 -28.64
C GLU A 537 -16.39 0.06 -27.45
N THR A 538 -15.26 0.53 -26.92
CA THR A 538 -15.28 1.66 -25.99
C THR A 538 -15.87 2.87 -26.72
N LYS A 539 -17.17 3.13 -26.53
CA LYS A 539 -17.82 4.33 -27.03
C LYS A 539 -16.98 5.52 -26.58
N SER A 540 -16.62 6.43 -27.49
CA SER A 540 -15.76 7.59 -27.17
C SER A 540 -16.25 8.38 -25.95
N ASP A 541 -17.56 8.34 -25.67
CA ASP A 541 -18.18 8.97 -24.52
C ASP A 541 -17.69 8.40 -23.16
N TYR A 542 -17.32 7.12 -23.07
CA TYR A 542 -16.81 6.50 -21.84
C TYR A 542 -15.37 6.91 -21.49
N LEU A 543 -14.70 7.66 -22.35
CA LEU A 543 -13.36 8.22 -22.10
C LEU A 543 -13.41 9.73 -21.77
N LYS A 544 -14.60 10.35 -21.85
CA LYS A 544 -14.77 11.78 -21.53
C LYS A 544 -14.84 12.02 -20.03
N HIS A 545 -14.59 13.26 -19.61
CA HIS A 545 -14.71 13.63 -18.20
C HIS A 545 -16.12 13.37 -17.66
N ILE A 546 -16.19 13.05 -16.37
CA ILE A 546 -17.44 12.70 -15.67
C ILE A 546 -17.79 13.69 -14.54
N GLY A 547 -17.07 14.81 -14.49
CA GLY A 547 -17.30 15.87 -13.51
C GLY A 547 -16.84 15.50 -12.10
N ILE A 548 -17.46 16.12 -11.10
CA ILE A 548 -17.21 15.85 -9.69
C ILE A 548 -18.09 14.68 -9.24
N ILE A 549 -17.46 13.65 -8.67
CA ILE A 549 -18.14 12.51 -8.06
C ILE A 549 -18.01 12.64 -6.55
N ALA A 550 -19.08 13.06 -5.87
CA ALA A 550 -19.11 13.27 -4.43
C ALA A 550 -19.73 12.06 -3.73
N SER A 551 -18.90 11.25 -3.07
CA SER A 551 -19.28 9.91 -2.60
C SER A 551 -19.10 9.75 -1.09
N ASP A 552 -19.83 8.78 -0.51
CA ASP A 552 -19.62 8.29 0.84
C ASP A 552 -18.58 7.16 0.82
N PHE A 553 -17.76 7.04 1.87
CA PHE A 553 -16.77 5.98 2.09
C PHE A 553 -15.79 5.75 0.93
N VAL A 554 -15.37 6.83 0.27
CA VAL A 554 -14.35 6.74 -0.79
C VAL A 554 -13.01 6.27 -0.20
N ASP A 555 -12.27 5.50 -0.98
CA ASP A 555 -10.89 5.10 -0.68
C ASP A 555 -9.95 5.46 -1.84
N ALA A 556 -8.65 5.20 -1.67
CA ALA A 556 -7.67 5.49 -2.71
C ALA A 556 -7.93 4.75 -4.04
N ALA A 557 -8.57 3.57 -4.02
CA ALA A 557 -8.83 2.79 -5.23
C ALA A 557 -9.94 3.41 -6.10
N LEU A 558 -11.06 3.81 -5.47
CA LEU A 558 -12.13 4.52 -6.18
C LEU A 558 -11.68 5.92 -6.60
N ALA A 559 -11.00 6.67 -5.73
CA ALA A 559 -10.48 8.00 -6.06
C ALA A 559 -9.55 7.95 -7.27
N ARG A 560 -8.64 6.98 -7.31
CA ARG A 560 -7.74 6.72 -8.43
C ARG A 560 -8.47 6.44 -9.74
N SER A 561 -9.50 5.60 -9.68
CA SER A 561 -10.31 5.26 -10.87
C SER A 561 -11.02 6.50 -11.45
N ILE A 562 -11.30 7.52 -10.63
CA ILE A 562 -11.88 8.79 -11.08
C ILE A 562 -10.80 9.72 -11.65
N TYR A 563 -9.71 9.97 -10.92
CA TYR A 563 -8.74 11.00 -11.34
C TYR A 563 -7.84 10.57 -12.49
N GLN A 564 -7.57 9.27 -12.67
CA GLN A 564 -6.74 8.77 -13.77
C GLN A 564 -7.34 9.05 -15.15
N ARG A 565 -8.66 9.29 -15.21
CA ARG A 565 -9.37 9.70 -16.44
C ARG A 565 -8.91 11.06 -16.98
N ASN A 566 -8.22 11.85 -16.16
CA ASN A 566 -7.69 13.14 -16.57
C ASN A 566 -6.38 13.04 -17.35
N TYR A 567 -5.75 11.86 -17.33
CA TYR A 567 -4.52 11.58 -18.03
C TYR A 567 -4.80 11.34 -19.51
N ASP A 568 -3.83 11.70 -20.36
CA ASP A 568 -3.94 11.46 -21.79
C ASP A 568 -3.77 9.96 -22.05
N TYR A 569 -4.89 9.29 -22.33
CA TYR A 569 -4.99 7.83 -22.44
C TYR A 569 -4.10 7.26 -23.56
N ASP A 570 -3.77 8.11 -24.55
CA ASP A 570 -2.93 7.76 -25.70
C ASP A 570 -1.42 7.97 -25.48
N THR A 571 -0.97 8.67 -24.43
CA THR A 571 0.46 9.02 -24.34
C THR A 571 1.21 8.66 -23.07
N GLN A 572 0.62 8.28 -21.93
CA GLN A 572 1.49 7.85 -20.82
C GLN A 572 0.93 7.09 -19.62
N HIS A 573 -0.36 7.02 -19.38
CA HIS A 573 -0.83 6.41 -18.13
C HIS A 573 -2.13 5.62 -18.30
N LYS A 574 -2.04 4.49 -19.01
CA LYS A 574 -2.65 3.28 -18.44
C LYS A 574 -1.98 3.11 -17.08
N GLN A 575 -2.72 2.78 -16.04
CA GLN A 575 -2.09 2.15 -14.87
C GLN A 575 -1.65 0.72 -15.22
N THR A 576 -0.96 0.55 -16.35
CA THR A 576 -0.04 -0.54 -16.54
C THR A 576 1.10 -0.27 -15.58
N ALA A 577 1.50 -1.27 -14.80
CA ALA A 577 2.85 -1.29 -14.26
C ALA A 577 3.76 -0.76 -15.39
N SER A 578 4.54 0.30 -15.15
CA SER A 578 5.48 0.72 -16.20
C SER A 578 6.26 -0.54 -16.60
N TYR A 579 6.54 -0.80 -17.87
CA TYR A 579 7.59 -1.75 -18.22
C TYR A 579 8.67 -0.94 -18.89
N TYR A 580 9.92 -1.20 -18.55
CA TYR A 580 11.05 -0.54 -19.17
C TYR A 580 12.21 -1.50 -19.26
N LEU A 581 13.06 -1.29 -20.26
CA LEU A 581 14.12 -2.22 -20.63
C LEU A 581 15.11 -2.40 -19.47
N PRO A 582 15.52 -3.65 -19.16
CA PRO A 582 16.65 -3.94 -18.30
C PRO A 582 17.88 -3.12 -18.68
N SER A 583 18.61 -2.63 -17.67
CA SER A 583 19.80 -1.82 -17.89
C SER A 583 21.05 -2.68 -18.11
N ARG A 584 21.05 -3.90 -17.56
CA ARG A 584 22.14 -4.88 -17.62
C ARG A 584 21.61 -6.30 -17.41
N MET A 585 22.44 -7.30 -17.69
CA MET A 585 22.18 -8.70 -17.36
C MET A 585 23.39 -9.31 -16.66
N ARG A 586 23.17 -10.29 -15.78
CA ARG A 586 24.24 -10.88 -14.98
C ARG A 586 24.19 -12.41 -15.03
N MET A 587 25.35 -13.05 -15.10
CA MET A 587 25.49 -14.51 -15.02
C MET A 587 26.80 -14.91 -14.35
N THR A 588 26.91 -16.16 -13.94
CA THR A 588 28.21 -16.76 -13.55
C THR A 588 28.80 -17.48 -14.74
N TYR A 589 30.13 -17.41 -14.91
CA TYR A 589 30.83 -18.13 -15.95
C TYR A 589 30.50 -19.63 -15.94
N GLY A 590 30.20 -20.20 -17.12
CA GLY A 590 29.84 -21.61 -17.29
C GLY A 590 28.35 -21.90 -17.20
N ASP A 591 27.52 -20.92 -16.82
CA ASP A 591 26.07 -21.04 -16.87
C ASP A 591 25.56 -20.75 -18.30
N SER A 592 24.35 -21.20 -18.61
CA SER A 592 23.74 -20.93 -19.93
C SER A 592 23.38 -19.45 -20.06
N LEU A 593 23.56 -18.89 -21.27
CA LEU A 593 23.13 -17.52 -21.56
C LEU A 593 21.62 -17.33 -21.40
N SER A 594 20.82 -18.39 -21.60
CA SER A 594 19.38 -18.39 -21.31
C SER A 594 19.05 -18.15 -19.84
N ASP A 595 19.98 -18.44 -18.93
CA ASP A 595 19.76 -18.39 -17.49
C ASP A 595 20.29 -17.07 -16.89
N ALA A 596 20.77 -16.15 -17.74
CA ALA A 596 21.23 -14.84 -17.34
C ALA A 596 20.11 -14.03 -16.69
N SER A 597 20.39 -13.47 -15.51
CA SER A 597 19.44 -12.65 -14.78
C SER A 597 19.44 -11.23 -15.33
N LEU A 598 18.33 -10.80 -15.91
CA LEU A 598 18.12 -9.41 -16.32
C LEU A 598 17.89 -8.53 -15.08
N GLN A 599 18.55 -7.37 -15.05
CA GLN A 599 18.57 -6.47 -13.91
C GLN A 599 17.92 -5.13 -14.28
N ASP A 600 17.24 -4.53 -13.31
CA ASP A 600 16.63 -3.21 -13.42
C ASP A 600 15.60 -3.08 -14.58
N GLY A 601 15.08 -4.20 -15.09
CA GLY A 601 13.98 -4.20 -16.05
C GLY A 601 12.65 -4.30 -15.34
N LYS A 602 11.63 -3.62 -15.86
CA LYS A 602 10.29 -3.68 -15.30
C LYS A 602 9.36 -4.44 -16.25
N THR A 603 8.62 -5.40 -15.73
CA THR A 603 7.64 -6.21 -16.47
C THR A 603 6.23 -5.95 -15.92
N VAL A 604 5.19 -6.34 -16.67
CA VAL A 604 3.78 -6.21 -16.27
C VAL A 604 3.13 -7.57 -16.23
N GLY A 605 2.43 -7.88 -15.14
CA GLY A 605 1.77 -9.17 -14.97
C GLY A 605 2.76 -10.34 -15.02
N GLU A 606 2.44 -11.34 -15.85
CA GLU A 606 3.32 -12.50 -16.13
C GLU A 606 4.26 -12.25 -17.33
N GLY A 607 4.28 -11.02 -17.85
CA GLY A 607 5.16 -10.62 -18.95
C GLY A 607 6.64 -10.72 -18.55
N HIS A 608 7.50 -10.99 -19.53
CA HIS A 608 8.92 -11.19 -19.29
C HIS A 608 9.77 -10.73 -20.46
N PHE A 609 11.02 -10.38 -20.18
CA PHE A 609 12.02 -10.14 -21.20
C PHE A 609 12.71 -11.45 -21.55
N ARG A 610 12.92 -11.70 -22.85
CA ARG A 610 13.73 -12.84 -23.31
C ARG A 610 14.81 -12.39 -24.30
N LEU A 611 15.87 -13.19 -24.37
CA LEU A 611 16.93 -13.03 -25.35
C LEU A 611 16.44 -13.42 -26.75
N VAL A 612 16.78 -12.60 -27.74
CA VAL A 612 16.49 -12.91 -29.15
C VAL A 612 17.39 -14.03 -29.67
N ASP A 613 18.61 -14.16 -29.14
CA ASP A 613 19.57 -15.24 -29.41
C ASP A 613 20.34 -15.60 -28.14
N SER A 614 20.31 -16.88 -27.76
CA SER A 614 20.92 -17.44 -26.55
C SER A 614 21.99 -18.50 -26.84
N SER A 615 22.42 -18.65 -28.10
CA SER A 615 23.25 -19.79 -28.55
C SER A 615 24.76 -19.68 -28.22
N ASN A 616 25.19 -18.62 -27.53
CA ASN A 616 26.61 -18.33 -27.28
C ASN A 616 27.07 -18.80 -25.90
N VAL A 617 28.21 -19.51 -25.85
CA VAL A 617 28.96 -19.78 -24.62
C VAL A 617 29.93 -18.63 -24.38
N LEU A 618 29.84 -17.97 -23.23
CA LEU A 618 30.59 -16.75 -22.94
C LEU A 618 31.62 -16.95 -21.82
N ASN A 619 32.72 -16.19 -21.89
CA ASN A 619 33.75 -16.12 -20.87
C ASN A 619 33.74 -14.75 -20.17
N VAL A 620 34.46 -14.57 -19.06
CA VAL A 620 34.40 -13.33 -18.26
C VAL A 620 34.82 -12.09 -19.06
N THR A 621 35.70 -12.24 -20.05
CA THR A 621 36.10 -11.15 -20.96
C THR A 621 35.00 -10.67 -21.89
N ALA A 622 33.89 -11.41 -22.01
CA ALA A 622 32.70 -10.95 -22.73
C ALA A 622 31.83 -9.98 -21.91
N SER A 623 32.17 -9.69 -20.64
CA SER A 623 31.49 -8.64 -19.87
C SER A 623 31.51 -7.30 -20.62
N GLY A 624 30.39 -6.60 -20.61
CA GLY A 624 30.13 -5.39 -21.40
C GLY A 624 29.61 -5.62 -22.82
N HIS A 625 29.59 -6.85 -23.34
CA HIS A 625 28.95 -7.14 -24.63
C HIS A 625 27.43 -7.01 -24.50
N ALA A 626 26.80 -6.36 -25.48
CA ALA A 626 25.37 -6.09 -25.48
C ALA A 626 24.60 -7.12 -26.32
N PHE A 627 23.50 -7.64 -25.77
CA PHE A 627 22.66 -8.64 -26.41
C PHE A 627 21.24 -8.10 -26.63
N ALA A 628 20.62 -8.53 -27.73
CA ALA A 628 19.26 -8.12 -28.05
C ALA A 628 18.25 -8.86 -27.18
N ILE A 629 17.35 -8.11 -26.56
CA ILE A 629 16.21 -8.61 -25.81
C ILE A 629 14.90 -8.07 -26.40
N GLU A 630 13.82 -8.82 -26.20
CA GLU A 630 12.45 -8.42 -26.52
C GLU A 630 11.53 -8.67 -25.32
N TYR A 631 10.51 -7.83 -25.16
CA TYR A 631 9.47 -8.01 -24.15
C TYR A 631 8.32 -8.84 -24.70
N VAL A 632 7.97 -9.90 -23.97
CA VAL A 632 6.84 -10.79 -24.23
C VAL A 632 5.77 -10.47 -23.20
N ASP A 633 4.63 -9.98 -23.67
CA ASP A 633 3.45 -9.80 -22.85
C ASP A 633 2.68 -11.11 -22.72
N VAL A 634 2.13 -11.37 -21.55
CA VAL A 634 1.39 -12.61 -21.24
C VAL A 634 0.01 -12.23 -20.76
N ASP A 635 -1.02 -12.58 -21.53
CA ASP A 635 -2.40 -12.27 -21.17
C ASP A 635 -2.90 -13.14 -20.01
N ALA A 636 -4.09 -12.79 -19.49
CA ALA A 636 -4.71 -13.51 -18.37
C ALA A 636 -5.06 -14.99 -18.67
N LEU A 637 -4.92 -15.44 -19.93
CA LEU A 637 -5.12 -16.82 -20.38
C LEU A 637 -3.80 -17.56 -20.61
N GLY A 638 -2.66 -16.87 -20.46
CA GLY A 638 -1.32 -17.42 -20.66
C GLY A 638 -0.83 -17.38 -22.11
N ASN A 639 -1.45 -16.59 -22.99
CA ASN A 639 -0.96 -16.42 -24.36
C ASN A 639 0.17 -15.40 -24.40
N GLU A 640 1.27 -15.78 -25.05
CA GLU A 640 2.44 -14.92 -25.24
C GLU A 640 2.32 -14.08 -26.52
N THR A 641 2.50 -12.76 -26.40
CA THR A 641 2.58 -11.84 -27.53
C THR A 641 3.88 -11.03 -27.44
N VAL A 642 4.73 -11.13 -28.47
CA VAL A 642 5.94 -10.31 -28.56
C VAL A 642 5.54 -8.88 -28.87
N THR A 643 5.91 -7.95 -27.99
CA THR A 643 5.63 -6.52 -28.17
C THR A 643 6.68 -5.84 -29.04
N GLU A 644 6.45 -4.57 -29.39
CA GLU A 644 7.43 -3.77 -30.13
C GLU A 644 8.62 -3.31 -29.25
N LEU A 645 8.57 -3.51 -27.93
CA LEU A 645 9.64 -3.13 -27.01
C LEU A 645 10.84 -4.07 -27.15
N ARG A 646 11.90 -3.55 -27.80
CA ARG A 646 13.19 -4.23 -28.02
C ARG A 646 14.34 -3.34 -27.57
N GLY A 647 15.40 -3.97 -27.06
CA GLY A 647 16.57 -3.25 -26.57
C GLY A 647 17.84 -4.09 -26.65
N SER A 648 18.96 -3.44 -26.37
CA SER A 648 20.25 -4.11 -26.26
C SER A 648 20.81 -3.89 -24.85
N VAL A 649 21.14 -4.98 -24.18
CA VAL A 649 21.50 -4.98 -22.75
C VAL A 649 22.90 -5.56 -22.56
N PRO A 650 23.83 -4.83 -21.90
CA PRO A 650 25.17 -5.33 -21.61
C PRO A 650 25.15 -6.44 -20.55
N ILE A 651 26.05 -7.40 -20.66
CA ILE A 651 26.22 -8.49 -19.70
C ILE A 651 27.37 -8.27 -18.73
N ASP A 652 27.17 -8.62 -17.47
CA ASP A 652 28.21 -8.77 -16.45
C ASP A 652 28.38 -10.28 -16.16
N ILE A 653 29.58 -10.82 -16.40
CA ILE A 653 29.88 -12.25 -16.19
C ILE A 653 30.81 -12.38 -15.00
N ASP A 654 30.29 -12.93 -13.90
CA ASP A 654 31.08 -13.17 -12.70
C ASP A 654 31.99 -14.38 -12.88
N PRO A 655 33.26 -14.31 -12.42
CA PRO A 655 34.12 -15.48 -12.35
C PRO A 655 33.51 -16.57 -11.46
N ARG A 656 33.55 -17.82 -11.92
CA ARG A 656 33.02 -18.95 -11.14
C ARG A 656 33.94 -19.26 -9.95
N ALA A 657 33.36 -19.43 -8.77
CA ALA A 657 34.11 -19.78 -7.57
C ALA A 657 34.59 -21.23 -7.61
N LEU A 658 35.86 -21.46 -7.27
CA LEU A 658 36.49 -22.77 -7.16
C LEU A 658 36.92 -23.05 -5.72
N THR A 659 36.72 -24.28 -5.29
CA THR A 659 37.20 -24.77 -3.98
C THR A 659 38.32 -25.80 -4.21
N PRO A 660 39.55 -25.54 -3.73
CA PRO A 660 40.64 -26.49 -3.87
C PRO A 660 40.52 -27.63 -2.84
N HIS A 661 40.75 -28.86 -3.31
CA HIS A 661 40.86 -30.08 -2.50
C HIS A 661 42.23 -30.71 -2.73
N PHE A 662 42.98 -30.90 -1.64
CA PHE A 662 44.36 -31.37 -1.72
C PHE A 662 44.46 -32.89 -1.67
N GLU A 663 45.25 -33.44 -2.59
CA GLU A 663 45.53 -34.87 -2.73
C GLU A 663 47.03 -35.13 -2.57
N GLY A 664 47.39 -36.36 -2.17
CA GLY A 664 48.80 -36.74 -2.01
C GLY A 664 49.48 -36.23 -0.73
N LEU A 665 48.69 -35.87 0.30
CA LEU A 665 49.19 -35.38 1.58
C LEU A 665 49.82 -36.48 2.49
N GLU A 666 49.77 -37.75 2.08
CA GLU A 666 50.24 -38.90 2.86
C GLU A 666 51.49 -39.57 2.26
N GLY A 667 52.28 -40.24 3.12
CA GLY A 667 53.42 -41.06 2.67
C GLY A 667 54.64 -40.29 2.15
N LEU A 668 54.73 -38.98 2.45
CA LEU A 668 55.80 -38.08 2.01
C LEU A 668 57.07 -38.28 2.85
N LYS A 669 58.24 -38.32 2.20
CA LYS A 669 59.54 -38.52 2.86
C LYS A 669 60.52 -37.40 2.54
N ALA A 670 61.36 -37.05 3.51
CA ALA A 670 62.42 -36.07 3.36
C ALA A 670 63.40 -36.52 2.26
N GLY A 671 63.82 -35.60 1.39
CA GLY A 671 64.70 -35.90 0.25
C GLY A 671 63.98 -36.40 -1.02
N GLU A 672 62.67 -36.64 -0.98
CA GLU A 672 61.85 -36.82 -2.17
C GLU A 672 61.28 -35.47 -2.65
N ASP A 673 60.84 -35.40 -3.91
CA ASP A 673 60.15 -34.23 -4.44
C ASP A 673 58.70 -34.17 -3.92
N VAL A 674 58.55 -33.61 -2.72
CA VAL A 674 57.25 -33.44 -2.04
C VAL A 674 56.31 -32.54 -2.86
N ARG A 675 56.83 -31.53 -3.55
CA ARG A 675 56.02 -30.58 -4.34
C ARG A 675 55.40 -31.25 -5.56
N ALA A 676 56.09 -32.23 -6.15
CA ALA A 676 55.57 -33.01 -7.27
C ALA A 676 54.52 -34.06 -6.86
N LYS A 677 54.42 -34.41 -5.57
CA LYS A 677 53.49 -35.43 -5.07
C LYS A 677 52.16 -34.87 -4.57
N ILE A 678 52.12 -33.60 -4.21
CA ILE A 678 50.91 -32.94 -3.74
C ILE A 678 50.25 -32.22 -4.93
N ALA A 679 48.98 -32.52 -5.15
CA ALA A 679 48.15 -31.88 -6.16
C ALA A 679 46.91 -31.28 -5.50
N ALA A 680 46.28 -30.32 -6.17
CA ALA A 680 44.96 -29.84 -5.79
C ALA A 680 43.97 -30.05 -6.94
N SER A 681 42.92 -30.81 -6.67
CA SER A 681 41.72 -30.84 -7.51
C SER A 681 40.87 -29.60 -7.21
N LEU A 682 40.20 -29.07 -8.23
CA LEU A 682 39.39 -27.85 -8.11
C LEU A 682 37.93 -28.22 -8.30
N GLU A 683 37.15 -28.20 -7.22
CA GLU A 683 35.70 -28.39 -7.26
C GLU A 683 35.02 -27.16 -7.87
N GLY A 684 34.05 -27.40 -8.75
CA GLY A 684 33.35 -26.36 -9.52
C GLY A 684 33.97 -26.00 -10.87
N LYS A 685 35.15 -26.56 -11.19
CA LYS A 685 35.84 -26.35 -12.48
C LYS A 685 35.10 -27.07 -13.61
N LEU A 686 34.88 -26.39 -14.74
CA LEU A 686 34.32 -27.02 -15.94
C LEU A 686 35.30 -28.05 -16.53
N GLU A 687 34.75 -29.15 -17.04
CA GLU A 687 35.53 -30.32 -17.47
C GLU A 687 36.51 -30.02 -18.61
N THR A 688 36.16 -29.10 -19.51
CA THR A 688 36.96 -28.71 -20.67
C THR A 688 37.97 -27.60 -20.40
N ASP A 689 37.96 -27.00 -19.20
CA ASP A 689 38.75 -25.81 -18.92
C ASP A 689 40.16 -26.15 -18.42
N ALA A 690 41.16 -25.53 -19.07
CA ALA A 690 42.55 -25.53 -18.65
C ALA A 690 42.76 -24.54 -17.49
N CYS A 691 42.43 -24.98 -16.27
CA CYS A 691 42.63 -24.24 -15.03
C CYS A 691 43.17 -25.18 -13.93
N THR A 692 44.22 -24.74 -13.23
CA THR A 692 44.90 -25.48 -12.16
C THR A 692 45.23 -24.55 -10.98
N ALA A 693 45.31 -25.09 -9.77
CA ALA A 693 45.66 -24.30 -8.59
C ALA A 693 47.16 -24.02 -8.54
N GLN A 694 47.54 -22.78 -8.25
CA GLN A 694 48.91 -22.44 -7.90
C GLN A 694 49.15 -22.72 -6.42
N LEU A 695 49.98 -23.71 -6.13
CA LEU A 695 50.23 -24.13 -4.75
C LEU A 695 51.32 -23.29 -4.09
N GLU A 696 51.09 -22.96 -2.82
CA GLU A 696 52.07 -22.39 -1.92
C GLU A 696 52.25 -23.33 -0.72
N PHE A 697 53.51 -23.60 -0.39
CA PHE A 697 53.88 -24.41 0.76
C PHE A 697 54.42 -23.49 1.85
N VAL A 698 53.97 -23.70 3.08
CA VAL A 698 54.33 -22.85 4.21
C VAL A 698 54.76 -23.72 5.40
N HIS A 699 55.67 -23.19 6.21
CA HIS A 699 56.10 -23.84 7.45
C HIS A 699 54.95 -23.91 8.45
N ASP A 700 54.93 -24.96 9.29
CA ASP A 700 54.02 -24.99 10.44
C ASP A 700 54.46 -23.97 11.50
N ALA A 701 53.49 -23.20 12.00
CA ALA A 701 53.67 -22.27 13.11
C ALA A 701 52.69 -22.62 14.23
N ASN A 702 53.03 -23.62 15.04
CA ASN A 702 52.21 -24.10 16.17
C ASN A 702 50.82 -24.61 15.76
N GLY A 703 50.76 -25.44 14.71
CA GLY A 703 49.50 -26.01 14.23
C GLY A 703 48.67 -25.08 13.36
N ALA A 704 49.29 -24.07 12.74
CA ALA A 704 48.67 -23.17 11.77
C ALA A 704 49.66 -22.82 10.63
N PRO A 705 49.16 -22.38 9.46
CA PRO A 705 49.99 -21.90 8.35
C PRO A 705 50.92 -20.74 8.78
N GLY A 706 52.23 -20.94 8.69
CA GLY A 706 53.27 -19.97 9.03
C GLY A 706 53.87 -19.26 7.82
N THR A 707 55.19 -19.10 7.80
CA THR A 707 55.92 -18.41 6.72
C THR A 707 56.01 -19.26 5.45
N ALA A 708 55.82 -18.63 4.29
CA ALA A 708 55.97 -19.27 2.99
C ALA A 708 57.39 -19.79 2.77
N MET A 709 57.50 -21.01 2.27
CA MET A 709 58.75 -21.64 1.90
C MET A 709 59.28 -21.03 0.59
N ALA A 710 60.60 -20.89 0.50
CA ALA A 710 61.22 -20.40 -0.73
C ALA A 710 61.10 -21.43 -1.87
N GLU A 711 61.11 -20.94 -3.11
CA GLU A 711 61.12 -21.79 -4.30
C GLU A 711 62.42 -22.62 -4.34
N GLY A 712 62.30 -23.95 -4.38
CA GLY A 712 63.43 -24.88 -4.30
C GLY A 712 63.90 -25.26 -2.89
N GLU A 713 63.28 -24.72 -1.83
CA GLU A 713 63.54 -25.15 -0.45
C GLU A 713 63.14 -26.62 -0.26
N THR A 714 64.06 -27.42 0.29
CA THR A 714 63.88 -28.86 0.52
C THR A 714 63.07 -29.13 1.79
N PHE A 715 62.16 -30.10 1.74
CA PHE A 715 61.40 -30.53 2.90
C PHE A 715 62.22 -31.45 3.81
N ALA A 716 62.49 -31.00 5.04
CA ALA A 716 62.99 -31.84 6.12
C ALA A 716 61.84 -32.57 6.82
N ALA A 717 62.14 -33.56 7.67
CA ALA A 717 61.12 -34.24 8.45
C ALA A 717 60.40 -33.26 9.40
N GLY A 718 59.07 -33.19 9.33
CA GLY A 718 58.27 -32.21 10.05
C GLY A 718 56.87 -32.01 9.47
N THR A 719 56.07 -31.15 10.10
CA THR A 719 54.73 -30.75 9.65
C THR A 719 54.81 -29.47 8.83
N TYR A 720 54.07 -29.42 7.74
CA TYR A 720 53.97 -28.28 6.83
C TYR A 720 52.51 -28.08 6.42
N TRP A 721 52.23 -26.94 5.78
CA TRP A 721 50.91 -26.67 5.20
C TRP A 721 51.05 -26.36 3.71
N VAL A 722 49.99 -26.68 2.96
CA VAL A 722 49.82 -26.30 1.56
C VAL A 722 48.53 -25.50 1.43
N ARG A 723 48.53 -24.47 0.58
CA ARG A 723 47.35 -23.68 0.24
C ARG A 723 47.37 -23.26 -1.23
N ALA A 724 46.22 -22.91 -1.77
CA ALA A 724 46.10 -22.33 -3.10
C ALA A 724 46.30 -20.81 -3.00
N LYS A 725 47.36 -20.28 -3.62
CA LYS A 725 47.62 -18.83 -3.65
C LYS A 725 47.07 -18.12 -4.87
N GLY A 726 46.59 -18.87 -5.86
CA GLY A 726 46.09 -18.36 -7.13
C GLY A 726 45.71 -19.48 -8.08
N LEU A 727 45.30 -19.12 -9.29
CA LEU A 727 44.93 -20.04 -10.37
C LEU A 727 45.85 -19.81 -11.57
N LEU A 728 46.17 -20.88 -12.30
CA LEU A 728 47.00 -20.87 -13.50
C LEU A 728 46.29 -21.58 -14.66
N GLY A 729 46.55 -21.10 -15.87
CA GLY A 729 46.03 -21.65 -17.12
C GLY A 729 45.18 -20.64 -17.90
N ASP A 730 44.91 -20.95 -19.17
CA ASP A 730 44.25 -20.03 -20.10
C ASP A 730 42.83 -19.64 -19.65
N ALA A 731 42.16 -20.52 -18.89
CA ALA A 731 40.83 -20.26 -18.35
C ALA A 731 40.85 -19.60 -16.96
N ALA A 732 42.01 -19.40 -16.33
CA ALA A 732 42.11 -18.95 -14.93
C ALA A 732 41.40 -17.62 -14.66
N GLN A 733 41.38 -16.70 -15.62
CA GLN A 733 40.67 -15.42 -15.53
C GLN A 733 39.15 -15.56 -15.37
N ASN A 734 38.57 -16.72 -15.72
CA ASN A 734 37.14 -16.96 -15.63
C ASN A 734 36.71 -17.55 -14.28
N TYR A 735 37.65 -17.69 -13.35
CA TYR A 735 37.42 -18.31 -12.05
C TYR A 735 37.97 -17.44 -10.92
N THR A 736 37.43 -17.64 -9.72
CA THR A 736 37.96 -17.06 -8.49
C THR A 736 38.11 -18.15 -7.44
N LEU A 737 39.05 -18.02 -6.50
CA LEU A 737 39.16 -18.96 -5.39
C LEU A 737 38.17 -18.56 -4.30
N ALA A 738 37.27 -19.49 -3.94
CA ALA A 738 36.32 -19.29 -2.83
C ALA A 738 37.06 -19.20 -1.47
N SER A 739 38.19 -19.91 -1.36
CA SER A 739 39.12 -19.87 -0.22
C SER A 739 40.50 -20.41 -0.65
N ASP A 740 41.51 -20.24 0.19
CA ASP A 740 42.86 -20.79 -0.04
C ASP A 740 42.97 -22.29 0.32
N GLY A 741 41.96 -22.85 0.99
CA GLY A 741 41.79 -24.28 1.29
C GLY A 741 42.89 -24.91 2.15
N ALA A 742 43.63 -24.13 2.96
CA ALA A 742 44.85 -24.58 3.62
C ALA A 742 44.74 -25.95 4.33
N ALA A 743 45.68 -26.86 4.02
CA ALA A 743 45.72 -28.22 4.56
C ALA A 743 47.11 -28.56 5.13
N SER A 744 47.15 -29.20 6.31
CA SER A 744 48.39 -29.66 6.94
C SER A 744 48.81 -31.05 6.43
N PHE A 745 50.11 -31.28 6.28
CA PHE A 745 50.68 -32.60 5.96
C PHE A 745 52.01 -32.84 6.69
N THR A 746 52.44 -34.10 6.77
CA THR A 746 53.66 -34.51 7.49
C THR A 746 54.67 -35.16 6.54
N VAL A 747 55.93 -34.75 6.64
CA VAL A 747 57.06 -35.35 5.94
C VAL A 747 57.85 -36.22 6.91
N ALA A 748 57.98 -37.51 6.62
CA ALA A 748 58.74 -38.46 7.43
C ALA A 748 60.24 -38.44 7.11
N ALA A 749 61.10 -38.83 8.05
CA ALA A 749 62.53 -38.99 7.78
C ALA A 749 62.77 -40.10 6.72
N SER A 750 63.70 -39.90 5.79
CA SER A 750 64.07 -40.91 4.79
C SER A 750 64.66 -42.15 5.49
N GLY A 751 63.89 -43.23 5.57
CA GLY A 751 64.39 -44.50 6.09
C GLY A 751 65.43 -45.10 5.14
N SER A 752 66.66 -45.29 5.63
CA SER A 752 67.60 -46.25 5.03
C SER A 752 66.96 -47.63 5.09
N ALA A 753 66.82 -48.30 3.96
CA ALA A 753 66.56 -49.72 3.94
C ALA A 753 67.73 -50.46 4.61
N GLY A 754 67.43 -51.33 5.59
CA GLY A 754 68.39 -52.29 6.14
C GLY A 754 68.25 -52.49 7.65
N GLY A 755 67.63 -53.60 8.06
CA GLY A 755 67.67 -54.02 9.46
C GLY A 755 66.61 -55.05 9.85
N THR A 756 66.92 -56.32 9.64
CA THR A 756 66.24 -57.47 10.23
C THR A 756 66.30 -57.47 11.76
N GLY A 757 65.16 -57.71 12.42
CA GLY A 757 65.02 -58.55 13.61
C GLY A 757 65.47 -57.98 14.97
N SER A 758 64.51 -57.79 15.87
CA SER A 758 64.45 -58.41 17.22
C SER A 758 63.46 -57.62 18.08
N GLY A 759 62.52 -58.34 18.68
CA GLY A 759 61.44 -57.75 19.46
C GLY A 759 61.82 -57.27 20.86
N THR A 760 60.86 -56.63 21.50
CA THR A 760 60.68 -56.57 22.95
C THR A 760 59.19 -56.46 23.21
N GLY A 761 58.62 -57.47 23.87
CA GLY A 761 57.28 -57.37 24.42
C GLY A 761 57.23 -56.46 25.65
N SER A 762 56.03 -56.08 26.06
CA SER A 762 55.43 -56.48 27.35
C SER A 762 54.11 -55.74 27.60
N ASN A 763 53.06 -56.53 27.84
CA ASN A 763 51.97 -56.37 28.79
C ASN A 763 51.19 -55.04 28.89
N ALA A 764 49.88 -55.10 28.62
CA ALA A 764 48.80 -55.45 29.57
C ALA A 764 47.49 -55.47 28.74
N GLY A 765 46.47 -56.28 28.94
CA GLY A 765 46.08 -57.21 30.00
C GLY A 765 44.53 -57.30 29.95
N GLY A 766 43.98 -58.52 29.97
CA GLY A 766 42.53 -58.81 30.10
C GLY A 766 41.83 -59.06 28.76
N ALA A 767 41.73 -60.29 28.23
CA ALA A 767 40.96 -61.44 28.73
C ALA A 767 39.47 -61.06 28.94
N ASP A 768 38.47 -61.72 28.36
CA ASP A 768 38.36 -63.12 27.96
C ASP A 768 37.20 -63.23 26.94
N LYS A 769 37.38 -63.99 25.83
CA LYS A 769 36.86 -65.36 25.58
C LYS A 769 35.31 -65.44 25.59
N ASN A 770 34.63 -66.19 24.75
CA ASN A 770 34.86 -67.10 23.62
C ASN A 770 33.43 -67.60 23.35
N GLY A 771 33.04 -67.91 22.11
CA GLY A 771 31.74 -68.58 21.97
C GLY A 771 31.22 -68.82 20.56
N LYS A 772 32.01 -69.50 19.74
CA LYS A 772 31.61 -70.14 18.48
C LYS A 772 30.24 -70.85 18.56
N GLY A 773 29.55 -70.89 17.42
CA GLY A 773 28.59 -71.96 17.09
C GLY A 773 27.37 -71.48 16.29
N ASN A 774 27.51 -71.10 15.02
CA ASN A 774 27.35 -71.94 13.82
C ASN A 774 25.92 -72.45 13.53
N LYS A 775 25.40 -72.03 12.35
CA LYS A 775 24.43 -72.70 11.43
C LYS A 775 23.00 -72.88 11.95
N SER A 776 21.91 -72.83 11.18
CA SER A 776 21.61 -72.97 9.74
C SER A 776 20.20 -72.39 9.55
N ASP A 777 19.93 -71.55 8.55
CA ASP A 777 19.53 -71.89 7.18
C ASP A 777 18.05 -72.33 7.01
N GLN A 778 17.38 -71.70 6.04
CA GLN A 778 16.07 -71.98 5.42
C GLN A 778 14.80 -71.80 6.28
N GLY A 779 13.68 -71.24 5.81
CA GLY A 779 13.28 -70.78 4.49
C GLY A 779 11.74 -70.73 4.41
N LYS A 780 11.21 -69.66 3.82
CA LYS A 780 9.96 -69.53 3.04
C LYS A 780 8.58 -69.94 3.60
N ASN A 781 7.67 -68.98 3.40
CA ASN A 781 6.32 -69.07 2.83
C ASN A 781 5.06 -69.16 3.73
N SER A 782 4.23 -68.13 3.51
CA SER A 782 2.81 -68.16 3.12
C SER A 782 1.69 -68.42 4.13
N ALA A 783 0.72 -67.50 4.06
CA ALA A 783 -0.74 -67.68 4.13
C ALA A 783 -1.39 -68.09 5.46
N GLY A 784 -2.48 -67.41 5.83
CA GLY A 784 -3.41 -67.94 6.82
C GLY A 784 -4.31 -66.93 7.52
N LYS A 785 -5.38 -66.54 6.81
CA LYS A 785 -6.66 -65.99 7.27
C LYS A 785 -7.21 -66.51 8.63
N LEU A 786 -7.97 -65.60 9.30
CA LEU A 786 -9.28 -65.78 9.99
C LEU A 786 -9.33 -66.68 11.25
N ALA A 787 -10.10 -66.41 12.33
CA ALA A 787 -11.25 -65.53 12.52
C ALA A 787 -11.52 -65.25 14.03
N ASP A 788 -12.32 -64.20 14.27
CA ASP A 788 -13.49 -64.13 15.18
C ASP A 788 -13.32 -64.19 16.72
N THR A 789 -14.07 -63.44 17.55
CA THR A 789 -15.32 -62.65 17.43
C THR A 789 -15.36 -61.57 18.52
N GLY A 790 -16.15 -60.49 18.34
CA GLY A 790 -16.58 -59.66 19.48
C GLY A 790 -17.07 -58.25 19.14
N ASP A 791 -18.22 -58.17 18.47
CA ASP A 791 -18.97 -57.01 17.98
C ASP A 791 -19.18 -55.78 18.88
N GLY A 792 -19.46 -54.65 18.21
CA GLY A 792 -20.17 -53.52 18.79
C GLY A 792 -20.36 -52.27 17.92
N SER A 793 -20.92 -52.41 16.70
CA SER A 793 -21.73 -51.44 15.90
C SER A 793 -21.27 -49.96 15.78
N GLY A 794 -20.99 -49.36 14.61
CA GLY A 794 -21.74 -49.34 13.33
C GLY A 794 -22.32 -47.93 13.12
N ILE A 795 -21.73 -47.02 12.30
CA ILE A 795 -21.86 -46.88 10.81
C ILE A 795 -23.35 -46.66 10.41
N ALA A 796 -23.79 -45.72 9.57
CA ALA A 796 -23.17 -45.08 8.41
C ALA A 796 -23.87 -43.78 8.02
N ALA A 797 -23.16 -43.02 7.19
CA ALA A 797 -23.60 -41.95 6.32
C ALA A 797 -24.61 -42.37 5.23
N GLY A 798 -25.29 -41.38 4.66
CA GLY A 798 -26.00 -41.48 3.38
C GLY A 798 -26.29 -40.10 2.80
N LEU A 799 -25.72 -39.85 1.61
CA LEU A 799 -25.91 -38.68 0.75
C LEU A 799 -27.38 -38.40 0.42
N ALA A 800 -27.73 -37.11 0.19
CA ALA A 800 -28.48 -36.66 -0.99
C ALA A 800 -28.55 -35.12 -1.05
N ALA A 801 -28.62 -34.60 -2.28
CA ALA A 801 -28.63 -33.20 -2.67
C ALA A 801 -30.05 -32.58 -2.71
N ALA A 802 -30.05 -31.25 -2.92
CA ALA A 802 -31.09 -30.39 -3.52
C ALA A 802 -32.09 -29.64 -2.59
N ALA A 803 -31.87 -28.32 -2.55
CA ALA A 803 -32.79 -27.23 -2.88
C ALA A 803 -33.99 -26.84 -1.97
N VAL A 804 -34.19 -25.50 -1.99
CA VAL A 804 -35.40 -24.69 -1.75
C VAL A 804 -35.54 -24.01 -0.38
N ALA A 805 -35.72 -22.69 -0.50
CA ALA A 805 -35.99 -21.67 0.49
C ALA A 805 -37.23 -21.91 1.38
N THR A 806 -37.21 -21.38 2.60
CA THR A 806 -38.27 -20.48 3.10
C THR A 806 -37.89 -19.82 4.43
N THR A 807 -38.23 -18.53 4.49
CA THR A 807 -38.43 -17.63 5.64
C THR A 807 -38.97 -18.27 6.92
N VAL A 808 -38.48 -17.84 8.09
CA VAL A 808 -39.30 -17.76 9.32
C VAL A 808 -38.87 -16.55 10.17
N ALA A 809 -39.88 -15.77 10.54
CA ALA A 809 -39.88 -14.67 11.49
C ALA A 809 -39.55 -15.11 12.92
N GLY A 810 -38.76 -14.31 13.63
CA GLY A 810 -38.57 -14.41 15.08
C GLY A 810 -39.38 -13.34 15.80
N ALA A 811 -40.55 -13.73 16.31
CA ALA A 811 -41.45 -12.90 17.08
C ALA A 811 -40.89 -12.54 18.47
N ALA A 812 -41.27 -11.35 18.91
CA ALA A 812 -41.07 -10.81 20.25
C ALA A 812 -41.64 -11.72 21.35
N MET A 813 -40.94 -11.80 22.48
CA MET A 813 -41.55 -12.10 23.78
C MET A 813 -41.15 -11.00 24.78
N LEU A 814 -42.12 -10.15 25.08
CA LEU A 814 -42.17 -9.33 26.28
C LEU A 814 -42.67 -10.20 27.44
N ALA A 815 -41.96 -10.17 28.56
CA ALA A 815 -42.50 -10.54 29.86
C ALA A 815 -42.61 -9.27 30.70
N SER A 816 -43.85 -8.87 30.96
CA SER A 816 -44.22 -7.81 31.90
C SER A 816 -44.81 -8.46 33.15
N ASP A 817 -44.29 -8.12 34.33
CA ASP A 817 -45.01 -8.29 35.59
C ASP A 817 -45.72 -6.99 35.97
N ARG A 818 -47.00 -7.17 36.32
CA ARG A 818 -48.03 -6.24 36.78
C ARG A 818 -47.76 -5.78 38.23
N ASP A 819 -48.23 -4.62 38.70
CA ASP A 819 -49.63 -4.37 39.11
C ASP A 819 -50.05 -2.88 39.06
N ASN A 820 -51.08 -2.58 38.24
CA ASN A 820 -52.44 -2.07 38.56
C ASN A 820 -52.66 -1.15 39.80
N THR A 821 -53.52 -0.12 39.79
CA THR A 821 -54.91 0.01 39.26
C THR A 821 -55.42 1.46 39.10
N GLU A 822 -56.53 1.58 38.34
CA GLU A 822 -57.60 2.63 38.23
C GLU A 822 -57.50 3.57 37.01
N ASP A 823 -58.51 3.81 36.16
CA ASP A 823 -59.84 3.22 35.92
C ASP A 823 -60.41 3.84 34.59
N VAL A 824 -61.54 3.30 34.09
CA VAL A 824 -62.51 3.81 33.07
C VAL A 824 -62.57 3.07 31.70
N ASN A 825 -63.70 2.35 31.56
CA ASN A 825 -64.30 1.59 30.43
C ASN A 825 -64.57 2.46 29.17
N GLU A 826 -64.67 1.97 27.91
CA GLU A 826 -65.31 0.76 27.31
C GLU A 826 -64.48 0.17 26.16
#